data_AF-A0A7S6M0G3-F1
#
_entry.id   AF-A0A7S6M0G3-F1
#
_cell.length_a   1.000
_cell.length_b   1.000
_cell.length_c   1.000
_cell.angle_alpha   90.00
_cell.angle_beta   90.00
_cell.angle_gamma   90.00
#
_symmetry.space_group_name_H-M   'P 1'
#
loop_
_entity.id
_entity.type
_entity.pdbx_description
1 polymer ?
#
loop_
_entity_poly.entity_id
_entity_poly.type
_entity_poly.pdbx_seq_one_letter_code
_entity_poly.pdbx_strand_id
1 'polypeptide(L)'
;MKHLALRSSLTVAFGVALAASLSAQQTQQYYPSARIGGIQPVIESSYKWFPQIQPSFRIGKLSPANPSIPPREDGPFSGLRAGSQLLAPRSNLDAKFPGIDATGWVPPDPNLAVGPGHIVEVVNSDIAWFNKATGAKQFQVSMAPVPGPTEGFFESLNPSDFVFDPKCFYDQVSGRFFVVALELDQGGQASKALVAVSDDSDPNGVWHKYRFEAMMNVNGTPTWLDYPGFGCNKDALIVTGNQFGFSSGFYGVQVITVPKAQILSGAVASQTQTLLASSFTIQVARTPDPNLNHIYMVGEGQNRSQMRLYAVTGLPNNPVVNQTAVAIPTWFPPSVNAPSPNGRTIDSLDGRIYDADWLNGRLVAVHTPRVSQSDSRNMIRWYEFSTNGWPTMPNPPTLFQSGNVIGGSGEHYHMAGIALNSVNDMAVVFTRSSSSIVADLMVAGRKASDPPGAIGTPVLVSNSLGASYGSPGFNRWGDYFSMEVDPDDNLKFWSIGMIGKANGNWTTIINSHTISDIGTGGQFTLFPPLTASIYQDPYSNPSVQGINLQGGPGDVANSDNINLTIGSVFMPGLGQVAAGHFTYDLEGNLSALTTLRVNLEANALSTCTIFVMVKNQITGKWHSVKAFPAKPTGNAQVLVTLPAPLSQWRTSSGAMDVVIRAVNPIRSRLFVMPLAFTLSLDLVEVQARF
;
A
#
# COMPACT_ATOMS: atom_id res chain seq x y z
N MET A 1 -35.54 70.43 -48.02
CA MET A 1 -34.93 70.13 -46.71
C MET A 1 -33.70 69.26 -46.94
N LYS A 2 -32.69 69.45 -46.09
CA LYS A 2 -31.25 69.14 -46.25
C LYS A 2 -30.86 67.68 -46.57
N HIS A 3 -29.70 67.58 -47.20
CA HIS A 3 -28.83 66.43 -47.42
C HIS A 3 -28.41 65.66 -46.14
N LEU A 4 -28.23 64.34 -46.32
CA LEU A 4 -27.19 63.44 -45.79
C LEU A 4 -26.68 63.60 -44.33
N ALA A 5 -26.89 62.55 -43.50
CA ALA A 5 -25.93 61.92 -42.57
C ALA A 5 -26.63 61.20 -41.39
N LEU A 6 -26.16 60.00 -41.00
CA LEU A 6 -26.13 59.38 -39.64
C LEU A 6 -25.68 57.91 -39.81
N ARG A 7 -24.45 57.46 -39.52
CA ARG A 7 -23.72 57.24 -38.24
C ARG A 7 -24.42 56.35 -37.18
N SER A 8 -23.84 55.14 -37.04
CA SER A 8 -23.40 54.40 -35.82
C SER A 8 -24.40 53.89 -34.76
N SER A 9 -24.26 52.59 -34.41
CA SER A 9 -24.13 51.98 -33.04
C SER A 9 -24.64 50.51 -33.08
N LEU A 10 -23.85 49.45 -32.94
CA LEU A 10 -23.19 48.82 -31.77
C LEU A 10 -23.88 47.50 -31.34
N THR A 11 -23.30 46.41 -31.84
CA THR A 11 -22.96 45.08 -31.24
C THR A 11 -23.73 44.54 -30.02
N VAL A 12 -24.31 43.34 -30.16
CA VAL A 12 -24.06 42.14 -29.29
C VAL A 12 -24.33 40.87 -30.12
N ALA A 13 -23.33 40.00 -30.30
CA ALA A 13 -23.54 38.63 -30.77
C ALA A 13 -22.65 37.68 -29.96
N PHE A 14 -23.29 36.76 -29.25
CA PHE A 14 -22.68 35.65 -28.53
C PHE A 14 -22.05 34.67 -29.52
N GLY A 15 -20.73 34.52 -29.49
CA GLY A 15 -19.99 33.47 -30.17
C GLY A 15 -19.39 32.51 -29.14
N VAL A 16 -19.83 31.25 -29.17
CA VAL A 16 -19.22 30.14 -28.43
C VAL A 16 -17.81 29.92 -28.99
N ALA A 17 -16.78 30.26 -28.23
CA ALA A 17 -15.40 29.97 -28.57
C ALA A 17 -15.05 28.55 -28.11
N LEU A 18 -14.92 27.61 -29.05
CA LEU A 18 -14.11 26.41 -28.88
C LEU A 18 -12.64 26.87 -28.76
N ALA A 19 -12.17 27.07 -27.53
CA ALA A 19 -10.74 27.25 -27.29
C ALA A 19 -10.09 25.87 -27.19
N ALA A 20 -9.70 25.30 -28.32
CA ALA A 20 -8.66 24.28 -28.34
C ALA A 20 -7.34 24.97 -27.97
N SER A 21 -6.92 24.84 -26.72
CA SER A 21 -5.60 25.29 -26.29
C SER A 21 -4.54 24.39 -26.92
N LEU A 22 -4.00 24.81 -28.06
CA LEU A 22 -2.70 24.35 -28.55
C LEU A 22 -1.63 24.79 -27.53
N SER A 23 -1.28 23.92 -26.60
CA SER A 23 -0.04 24.08 -25.84
C SER A 23 1.13 23.88 -26.80
N ALA A 24 2.03 24.86 -26.87
CA ALA A 24 3.26 24.78 -27.64
C ALA A 24 4.00 23.46 -27.35
N GLN A 25 4.01 22.55 -28.33
CA GLN A 25 4.99 21.47 -28.37
C GLN A 25 6.35 22.14 -28.61
N GLN A 26 7.13 22.36 -27.55
CA GLN A 26 8.58 22.44 -27.73
C GLN A 26 9.01 21.13 -28.39
N THR A 27 9.58 21.22 -29.58
CA THR A 27 10.18 20.11 -30.32
C THR A 27 11.24 19.45 -29.46
N GLN A 28 10.89 18.35 -28.79
CA GLN A 28 11.85 17.51 -28.08
C GLN A 28 12.76 16.83 -29.10
N GLN A 29 14.06 16.87 -28.83
CA GLN A 29 15.04 16.09 -29.56
C GLN A 29 14.92 14.63 -29.11
N TYR A 30 14.16 13.83 -29.86
CA TYR A 30 14.15 12.38 -29.72
C TYR A 30 15.43 11.83 -30.35
N TYR A 31 16.19 11.06 -29.58
CA TYR A 31 17.26 10.26 -30.16
C TYR A 31 16.64 9.00 -30.77
N PRO A 32 17.05 8.59 -31.99
CA PRO A 32 16.50 7.42 -32.64
C PRO A 32 16.69 6.18 -31.77
N SER A 33 15.68 5.31 -31.74
CA SER A 33 15.71 4.08 -30.96
C SER A 33 16.82 3.15 -31.45
N ALA A 34 17.72 2.73 -30.56
CA ALA A 34 18.79 1.80 -30.90
C ALA A 34 18.43 0.39 -30.45
N ARG A 35 18.54 -0.59 -31.35
CA ARG A 35 18.33 -2.01 -31.03
C ARG A 35 19.68 -2.69 -30.78
N ILE A 36 19.79 -3.38 -29.65
CA ILE A 36 20.97 -4.15 -29.26
C ILE A 36 20.52 -5.62 -29.12
N GLY A 37 21.23 -6.55 -29.75
CA GLY A 37 20.90 -7.98 -29.75
C GLY A 37 22.05 -8.85 -29.25
N GLY A 38 21.80 -10.16 -29.17
CA GLY A 38 22.83 -11.14 -28.80
C GLY A 38 23.08 -11.27 -27.29
N ILE A 39 22.18 -10.74 -26.47
CA ILE A 39 22.33 -10.70 -25.01
C ILE A 39 22.06 -12.10 -24.47
N GLN A 40 23.12 -12.76 -23.99
CA GLN A 40 23.05 -14.12 -23.50
C GLN A 40 22.43 -14.16 -22.10
N PRO A 41 21.54 -15.14 -21.82
CA PRO A 41 21.14 -15.43 -20.46
C PRO A 41 22.23 -16.16 -19.71
N VAL A 42 22.20 -16.01 -18.39
CA VAL A 42 22.70 -17.01 -17.46
C VAL A 42 21.50 -17.70 -16.81
N ILE A 43 21.46 -19.02 -16.89
CA ILE A 43 20.41 -19.85 -16.30
C ILE A 43 21.00 -20.51 -15.06
N GLU A 44 20.48 -20.19 -13.89
CA GLU A 44 20.97 -20.75 -12.64
C GLU A 44 19.87 -20.97 -11.61
N SER A 45 20.08 -21.96 -10.75
CA SER A 45 19.11 -22.29 -9.71
C SER A 45 19.42 -21.63 -8.38
N SER A 46 18.39 -21.16 -7.68
CA SER A 46 18.49 -20.68 -6.29
C SER A 46 18.87 -21.77 -5.29
N TYR A 47 18.76 -23.05 -5.65
CA TYR A 47 19.23 -24.16 -4.82
C TYR A 47 20.75 -24.29 -4.73
N LYS A 48 21.51 -23.54 -5.56
CA LYS A 48 22.98 -23.53 -5.45
C LYS A 48 23.48 -22.93 -4.12
N TRP A 49 22.68 -22.07 -3.50
CA TRP A 49 23.00 -21.47 -2.20
C TRP A 49 22.52 -22.40 -1.08
N PHE A 50 23.46 -23.08 -0.43
CA PHE A 50 23.20 -23.89 0.75
C PHE A 50 24.16 -23.54 1.91
N PRO A 51 23.67 -23.20 3.12
CA PRO A 51 22.25 -22.99 3.45
C PRO A 51 21.65 -21.82 2.66
N GLN A 52 20.34 -21.88 2.39
CA GLN A 52 19.62 -20.88 1.59
C GLN A 52 19.50 -19.51 2.28
N ILE A 53 19.81 -19.44 3.57
CA ILE A 53 19.91 -18.20 4.32
C ILE A 53 21.39 -17.94 4.61
N GLN A 54 21.96 -16.97 3.91
CA GLN A 54 23.34 -16.54 4.12
C GLN A 54 23.33 -15.10 4.63
N PRO A 55 23.56 -14.86 5.94
CA PRO A 55 23.58 -13.51 6.47
C PRO A 55 24.79 -12.74 5.93
N SER A 56 24.54 -11.76 5.07
CA SER A 56 25.55 -10.80 4.58
C SER A 56 25.73 -9.69 5.62
N PHE A 57 26.78 -9.79 6.45
CA PHE A 57 27.26 -8.63 7.22
C PHE A 57 28.31 -7.90 6.39
N ARG A 58 28.02 -6.67 5.94
CA ARG A 58 28.99 -5.80 5.24
C ARG A 58 29.28 -4.53 6.03
N ILE A 59 30.51 -4.04 5.88
CA ILE A 59 30.91 -2.71 6.35
C ILE A 59 30.27 -1.68 5.42
N GLY A 60 29.71 -0.63 6.01
CA GLY A 60 28.79 0.28 5.33
C GLY A 60 29.36 0.90 4.06
N LYS A 61 28.63 0.75 2.95
CA LYS A 61 28.93 1.42 1.68
C LYS A 61 27.73 2.28 1.29
N LEU A 62 28.02 3.47 0.76
CA LEU A 62 27.00 4.38 0.24
C LEU A 62 26.72 4.01 -1.22
N SER A 63 25.44 3.86 -1.56
CA SER A 63 25.03 3.86 -2.97
C SER A 63 25.33 5.25 -3.58
N PRO A 64 25.49 5.36 -4.92
CA PRO A 64 25.53 6.64 -5.60
C PRO A 64 24.41 7.54 -5.11
N ALA A 65 24.73 8.82 -4.94
CA ALA A 65 23.72 9.80 -4.57
C ALA A 65 22.75 9.93 -5.75
N ASN A 66 21.45 9.88 -5.47
CA ASN A 66 20.40 10.07 -6.48
C ASN A 66 20.26 11.56 -6.82
N PRO A 67 20.90 12.06 -7.89
CA PRO A 67 21.01 13.49 -8.13
C PRO A 67 19.63 14.08 -8.42
N SER A 68 19.35 15.24 -7.83
CA SER A 68 18.15 16.01 -8.11
C SER A 68 18.39 17.01 -9.24
N ILE A 69 17.36 17.30 -10.02
CA ILE A 69 17.34 18.50 -10.88
C ILE A 69 16.75 19.68 -10.10
N PRO A 70 17.05 20.93 -10.50
CA PRO A 70 16.33 22.08 -9.97
C PRO A 70 14.82 21.92 -10.13
N PRO A 71 14.00 22.34 -9.14
CA PRO A 71 12.56 22.27 -9.24
C PRO A 71 12.03 22.90 -10.53
N ARG A 72 11.01 22.26 -11.13
CA ARG A 72 10.33 22.85 -12.28
C ARG A 72 9.63 24.16 -11.89
N GLU A 73 9.55 25.06 -12.85
CA GLU A 73 8.85 26.33 -12.68
C GLU A 73 7.34 26.14 -12.47
N ASP A 74 6.69 27.19 -11.97
CA ASP A 74 5.23 27.23 -11.90
C ASP A 74 4.64 27.23 -13.30
N GLY A 75 3.63 26.38 -13.50
CA GLY A 75 2.80 26.42 -14.70
C GLY A 75 1.63 27.39 -14.54
N PRO A 76 0.84 27.60 -15.60
CA PRO A 76 -0.46 28.23 -15.47
C PRO A 76 -1.27 27.56 -14.35
N PHE A 77 -1.97 28.36 -13.56
CA PHE A 77 -2.83 27.83 -12.50
C PHE A 77 -3.92 26.94 -13.10
N SER A 78 -3.97 25.68 -12.68
CA SER A 78 -4.91 24.70 -13.25
C SER A 78 -6.34 24.82 -12.72
N GLY A 79 -6.55 25.54 -11.62
CA GLY A 79 -7.85 25.59 -10.92
C GLY A 79 -8.23 24.31 -10.17
N LEU A 80 -7.47 23.22 -10.36
CA LEU A 80 -7.72 21.91 -9.77
C LEU A 80 -7.30 21.88 -8.30
N ARG A 81 -8.05 21.13 -7.49
CA ARG A 81 -7.75 20.92 -6.07
C ARG A 81 -7.68 19.43 -5.77
N ALA A 82 -6.71 19.04 -4.96
CA ALA A 82 -6.66 17.71 -4.38
C ALA A 82 -7.69 17.61 -3.26
N GLY A 83 -8.31 16.43 -3.12
CA GLY A 83 -9.22 16.11 -2.01
C GLY A 83 -8.49 15.91 -0.68
N SER A 84 -9.27 15.60 0.36
CA SER A 84 -8.83 15.55 1.76
C SER A 84 -8.93 14.14 2.37
N GLN A 85 -8.42 13.98 3.59
CA GLN A 85 -8.63 12.76 4.36
C GLN A 85 -10.07 12.68 4.90
N LEU A 86 -10.63 11.47 4.90
CA LEU A 86 -11.82 11.11 5.67
C LEU A 86 -11.43 10.91 7.13
N LEU A 87 -12.35 11.18 8.06
CA LEU A 87 -12.16 10.89 9.49
C LEU A 87 -12.08 9.39 9.79
N ALA A 88 -12.56 8.55 8.87
CA ALA A 88 -12.48 7.10 8.96
C ALA A 88 -11.23 6.58 8.28
N PRO A 89 -10.48 5.64 8.88
CA PRO A 89 -9.61 4.80 8.09
C PRO A 89 -10.44 3.81 7.27
N ARG A 90 -9.81 3.34 6.19
CA ARG A 90 -10.34 2.28 5.34
C ARG A 90 -9.49 1.00 5.39
N SER A 91 -8.20 1.12 5.71
CA SER A 91 -7.27 0.00 5.79
C SER A 91 -7.52 -0.85 7.04
N ASN A 92 -7.71 -2.15 6.85
CA ASN A 92 -7.73 -3.17 7.89
C ASN A 92 -6.44 -3.98 7.83
N LEU A 93 -5.57 -3.84 8.83
CA LEU A 93 -4.32 -4.59 8.90
C LEU A 93 -4.59 -6.09 9.09
N ASP A 94 -3.79 -6.92 8.45
CA ASP A 94 -3.84 -8.37 8.54
C ASP A 94 -2.46 -8.93 8.94
N ALA A 95 -1.66 -9.40 7.99
CA ALA A 95 -0.33 -9.94 8.29
C ALA A 95 0.69 -8.82 8.50
N LYS A 96 1.67 -9.07 9.38
CA LYS A 96 2.85 -8.21 9.57
C LYS A 96 4.03 -9.06 10.05
N PHE A 97 5.17 -8.94 9.38
CA PHE A 97 6.40 -9.60 9.79
C PHE A 97 7.64 -8.82 9.32
N PRO A 98 8.79 -8.99 10.01
CA PRO A 98 10.03 -8.34 9.60
C PRO A 98 10.57 -8.93 8.30
N GLY A 99 11.13 -8.07 7.45
CA GLY A 99 11.77 -8.44 6.18
C GLY A 99 13.29 -8.58 6.31
N ILE A 100 14.02 -7.93 5.40
CA ILE A 100 15.47 -7.79 5.45
C ILE A 100 15.88 -6.71 6.48
N ASP A 101 16.82 -7.09 7.36
CA ASP A 101 17.44 -6.17 8.31
C ASP A 101 18.53 -5.32 7.63
N ALA A 102 19.04 -4.30 8.33
CA ALA A 102 20.10 -3.44 7.81
C ALA A 102 21.27 -4.21 7.17
N THR A 103 21.46 -3.99 5.87
CA THR A 103 22.48 -4.64 5.01
C THR A 103 23.85 -3.95 5.05
N GLY A 104 23.92 -2.77 5.68
CA GLY A 104 25.07 -1.86 5.60
C GLY A 104 25.03 -0.91 4.40
N TRP A 105 24.05 -1.03 3.50
CA TRP A 105 23.90 -0.09 2.39
C TRP A 105 22.95 1.04 2.74
N VAL A 106 23.27 2.22 2.20
CA VAL A 106 22.51 3.45 2.41
C VAL A 106 22.39 4.19 1.06
N PRO A 107 21.16 4.49 0.59
CA PRO A 107 19.88 4.11 1.18
C PRO A 107 19.53 2.62 1.02
N PRO A 108 18.49 2.12 1.74
CA PRO A 108 18.06 0.73 1.66
C PRO A 108 17.11 0.40 0.51
N ASP A 109 16.24 1.30 0.08
CA ASP A 109 15.44 1.13 -1.15
C ASP A 109 14.61 -0.17 -1.25
N PRO A 110 13.70 -0.42 -0.28
CA PRO A 110 12.96 -1.67 -0.24
C PRO A 110 11.84 -1.74 -1.29
N ASN A 111 11.74 -2.90 -1.95
CA ASN A 111 10.70 -3.21 -2.90
C ASN A 111 10.26 -4.68 -2.76
N LEU A 112 9.02 -5.01 -3.12
CA LEU A 112 8.47 -6.36 -2.94
C LEU A 112 7.68 -6.83 -4.16
N ALA A 113 7.66 -8.15 -4.37
CA ALA A 113 6.85 -8.85 -5.36
C ALA A 113 5.99 -9.92 -4.67
N VAL A 114 4.67 -9.95 -4.94
CA VAL A 114 3.73 -10.88 -4.29
C VAL A 114 3.26 -11.94 -5.28
N GLY A 115 3.73 -13.17 -5.10
CA GLY A 115 3.19 -14.33 -5.80
C GLY A 115 2.09 -15.05 -5.01
N PRO A 116 1.61 -16.20 -5.51
CA PRO A 116 0.61 -17.03 -4.84
C PRO A 116 1.11 -17.64 -3.52
N GLY A 117 2.35 -18.17 -3.52
CA GLY A 117 2.92 -18.85 -2.34
C GLY A 117 4.00 -18.07 -1.59
N HIS A 118 4.60 -17.07 -2.25
CA HIS A 118 5.82 -16.43 -1.79
C HIS A 118 5.79 -14.92 -1.99
N ILE A 119 6.50 -14.20 -1.13
CA ILE A 119 6.81 -12.79 -1.29
C ILE A 119 8.32 -12.68 -1.51
N VAL A 120 8.73 -12.11 -2.63
CA VAL A 120 10.14 -11.74 -2.88
C VAL A 120 10.33 -10.31 -2.40
N GLU A 121 11.39 -10.08 -1.64
CA GLU A 121 11.82 -8.77 -1.17
C GLU A 121 13.20 -8.47 -1.74
N VAL A 122 13.37 -7.23 -2.19
CA VAL A 122 14.67 -6.68 -2.55
C VAL A 122 14.92 -5.39 -1.79
N VAL A 123 16.17 -5.19 -1.39
CA VAL A 123 16.65 -4.00 -0.68
C VAL A 123 18.10 -3.80 -1.11
N ASN A 124 18.63 -2.60 -1.19
CA ASN A 124 20.06 -2.37 -1.38
C ASN A 124 20.84 -3.08 -0.26
N SER A 125 21.66 -4.09 -0.53
CA SER A 125 21.71 -4.85 -1.79
C SER A 125 21.60 -6.35 -1.50
N ASP A 126 20.49 -6.78 -0.90
CA ASP A 126 20.09 -8.15 -0.63
C ASP A 126 18.75 -8.48 -1.32
N ILE A 127 18.58 -9.75 -1.66
CA ILE A 127 17.30 -10.36 -2.08
C ILE A 127 16.93 -11.45 -1.08
N ALA A 128 15.66 -11.51 -0.71
CA ALA A 128 15.10 -12.56 0.13
C ALA A 128 13.74 -13.00 -0.42
N TRP A 129 13.29 -14.19 -0.02
CA TRP A 129 11.88 -14.54 -0.15
C TRP A 129 11.33 -15.25 1.07
N PHE A 130 10.04 -15.05 1.27
CA PHE A 130 9.28 -15.44 2.45
C PHE A 130 8.11 -16.30 2.02
N ASN A 131 7.77 -17.27 2.85
CA ASN A 131 6.51 -17.97 2.75
C ASN A 131 5.38 -16.96 3.05
N LYS A 132 4.49 -16.73 2.08
CA LYS A 132 3.45 -15.69 2.17
C LYS A 132 2.45 -15.95 3.31
N ALA A 133 2.14 -17.22 3.59
CA ALA A 133 1.15 -17.60 4.59
C ALA A 133 1.70 -17.49 6.02
N THR A 134 2.97 -17.82 6.24
CA THR A 134 3.58 -17.85 7.59
C THR A 134 4.49 -16.66 7.89
N GLY A 135 4.91 -15.90 6.87
CA GLY A 135 5.93 -14.86 6.99
C GLY A 135 7.34 -15.40 7.23
N ALA A 136 7.55 -16.72 7.14
CA ALA A 136 8.86 -17.33 7.38
C ALA A 136 9.82 -17.01 6.22
N LYS A 137 10.97 -16.41 6.54
CA LYS A 137 12.08 -16.21 5.59
C LYS A 137 12.67 -17.55 5.20
N GLN A 138 12.71 -17.85 3.90
CA GLN A 138 13.21 -19.12 3.37
C GLN A 138 14.56 -18.97 2.67
N PHE A 139 14.83 -17.79 2.12
CA PHE A 139 16.05 -17.50 1.38
C PHE A 139 16.51 -16.07 1.64
N GLN A 140 17.83 -15.86 1.69
CA GLN A 140 18.43 -14.52 1.63
C GLN A 140 19.88 -14.61 1.17
N VAL A 141 20.24 -13.80 0.18
CA VAL A 141 21.63 -13.57 -0.26
C VAL A 141 21.82 -12.11 -0.69
N SER A 142 23.08 -11.67 -0.73
CA SER A 142 23.47 -10.39 -1.33
C SER A 142 23.20 -10.40 -2.84
N MET A 143 22.80 -9.27 -3.42
CA MET A 143 22.67 -9.06 -4.87
C MET A 143 24.01 -8.84 -5.55
N ALA A 144 24.90 -8.08 -4.89
CA ALA A 144 26.23 -7.77 -5.39
C ALA A 144 27.23 -8.89 -5.08
N PRO A 145 28.34 -9.01 -5.83
CA PRO A 145 29.42 -9.95 -5.52
C PRO A 145 29.93 -9.80 -4.08
N VAL A 146 30.15 -10.91 -3.39
CA VAL A 146 30.65 -10.94 -2.00
C VAL A 146 32.05 -11.54 -1.98
N PRO A 147 33.05 -10.92 -1.31
CA PRO A 147 34.31 -11.61 -1.05
C PRO A 147 34.07 -12.84 -0.16
N GLY A 148 34.30 -14.05 -0.65
CA GLY A 148 34.14 -15.30 0.12
C GLY A 148 33.60 -16.47 -0.71
N PRO A 149 33.17 -17.57 -0.07
CA PRO A 149 32.60 -18.74 -0.76
C PRO A 149 31.13 -18.55 -1.17
N THR A 150 30.53 -17.40 -0.87
CA THR A 150 29.10 -17.13 -1.04
C THR A 150 28.89 -16.16 -2.19
N GLU A 151 28.45 -16.67 -3.33
CA GLU A 151 28.19 -15.86 -4.52
C GLU A 151 26.96 -14.96 -4.32
N GLY A 152 26.96 -13.75 -4.87
CA GLY A 152 25.78 -12.88 -4.92
C GLY A 152 24.75 -13.34 -5.95
N PHE A 153 23.50 -12.89 -5.81
CA PHE A 153 22.40 -13.29 -6.69
C PHE A 153 22.66 -12.96 -8.16
N PHE A 154 23.30 -11.83 -8.48
CA PHE A 154 23.64 -11.48 -9.86
C PHE A 154 25.10 -11.79 -10.22
N GLU A 155 25.87 -12.42 -9.34
CA GLU A 155 27.32 -12.60 -9.52
C GLU A 155 27.67 -13.39 -10.78
N SER A 156 26.81 -14.33 -11.17
CA SER A 156 26.98 -15.15 -12.38
C SER A 156 26.95 -14.35 -13.69
N LEU A 157 26.43 -13.11 -13.67
CA LEU A 157 26.50 -12.16 -14.79
C LEU A 157 27.85 -11.42 -14.87
N ASN A 158 28.73 -11.63 -13.89
CA ASN A 158 29.99 -10.92 -13.70
C ASN A 158 29.81 -9.38 -13.74
N PRO A 159 28.98 -8.80 -12.85
CA PRO A 159 28.88 -7.34 -12.75
C PRO A 159 30.25 -6.75 -12.39
N SER A 160 30.57 -5.62 -13.00
CA SER A 160 31.92 -5.04 -13.02
C SER A 160 32.28 -4.34 -11.70
N ASP A 161 31.31 -3.75 -11.02
CA ASP A 161 31.53 -3.09 -9.72
C ASP A 161 30.25 -3.08 -8.88
N PHE A 162 29.48 -2.00 -8.93
CA PHE A 162 28.43 -1.76 -7.96
C PHE A 162 27.04 -2.14 -8.47
N VAL A 163 26.27 -2.91 -7.67
CA VAL A 163 24.90 -3.34 -7.97
C VAL A 163 23.92 -2.74 -6.96
N PHE A 164 22.92 -2.02 -7.47
CA PHE A 164 22.07 -1.15 -6.64
C PHE A 164 20.68 -0.90 -7.22
N ASP A 165 19.88 -0.16 -6.46
CA ASP A 165 18.52 0.28 -6.77
C ASP A 165 17.61 -0.85 -7.27
N PRO A 166 17.44 -1.93 -6.49
CA PRO A 166 16.66 -3.04 -6.94
C PRO A 166 15.15 -2.76 -6.90
N LYS A 167 14.44 -3.30 -7.88
CA LYS A 167 12.97 -3.39 -7.87
C LYS A 167 12.53 -4.78 -8.30
N CYS A 168 11.37 -5.21 -7.83
CA CYS A 168 10.77 -6.47 -8.24
C CYS A 168 9.25 -6.33 -8.35
N PHE A 169 8.63 -7.25 -9.10
CA PHE A 169 7.18 -7.43 -9.10
C PHE A 169 6.83 -8.85 -9.52
N TYR A 170 5.63 -9.30 -9.21
CA TYR A 170 5.09 -10.55 -9.74
C TYR A 170 4.16 -10.27 -10.92
N ASP A 171 4.46 -10.84 -12.08
CA ASP A 171 3.57 -10.76 -13.23
C ASP A 171 2.58 -11.91 -13.24
N GLN A 172 1.32 -11.61 -12.95
CA GLN A 172 0.24 -12.59 -12.95
C GLN A 172 -0.04 -13.19 -14.34
N VAL A 173 0.27 -12.45 -15.41
CA VAL A 173 -0.01 -12.91 -16.79
C VAL A 173 0.92 -14.04 -17.20
N SER A 174 2.22 -13.94 -16.91
CA SER A 174 3.19 -15.01 -17.14
C SER A 174 3.39 -15.93 -15.93
N GLY A 175 2.91 -15.54 -14.76
CA GLY A 175 3.08 -16.27 -13.50
C GLY A 175 4.55 -16.35 -13.09
N ARG A 176 5.29 -15.23 -13.16
CA ARG A 176 6.73 -15.14 -12.87
C ARG A 176 7.07 -13.96 -11.97
N PHE A 177 8.11 -14.11 -11.17
CA PHE A 177 8.78 -13.01 -10.49
C PHE A 177 9.79 -12.36 -11.43
N PHE A 178 9.79 -11.02 -11.45
CA PHE A 178 10.77 -10.21 -12.16
C PHE A 178 11.55 -9.38 -11.14
N VAL A 179 12.87 -9.32 -11.31
CA VAL A 179 13.77 -8.49 -10.51
C VAL A 179 14.64 -7.68 -11.44
N VAL A 180 14.83 -6.40 -11.14
CA VAL A 180 15.86 -5.54 -11.73
C VAL A 180 16.80 -5.05 -10.64
N ALA A 181 18.07 -4.90 -10.96
CA ALA A 181 19.03 -4.08 -10.25
C ALA A 181 19.91 -3.34 -11.26
N LEU A 182 20.36 -2.14 -10.93
CA LEU A 182 21.27 -1.36 -11.75
C LEU A 182 22.71 -1.72 -11.45
N GLU A 183 23.57 -1.58 -12.46
CA GLU A 183 25.01 -1.72 -12.33
C GLU A 183 25.69 -0.41 -12.70
N LEU A 184 26.67 0.02 -11.89
CA LEU A 184 27.53 1.16 -12.16
C LEU A 184 29.00 0.76 -11.95
N ASP A 185 29.81 0.96 -13.00
CA ASP A 185 31.26 0.98 -12.95
C ASP A 185 31.73 2.38 -13.34
N GLN A 186 32.04 3.17 -12.32
CA GLN A 186 32.47 4.56 -12.47
C GLN A 186 33.84 4.67 -13.16
N GLY A 187 34.75 3.71 -12.92
CA GLY A 187 36.11 3.73 -13.47
C GLY A 187 36.17 3.31 -14.93
N GLY A 188 35.39 2.29 -15.30
CA GLY A 188 35.23 1.81 -16.68
C GLY A 188 34.19 2.57 -17.50
N GLN A 189 33.47 3.52 -16.91
CA GLN A 189 32.36 4.24 -17.53
C GLN A 189 31.29 3.31 -18.11
N ALA A 190 30.91 2.28 -17.35
CA ALA A 190 29.90 1.31 -17.74
C ALA A 190 28.68 1.36 -16.82
N SER A 191 27.51 1.15 -17.42
CA SER A 191 26.24 1.02 -16.71
C SER A 191 25.39 -0.07 -17.36
N LYS A 192 24.69 -0.86 -16.55
CA LYS A 192 23.84 -1.98 -17.01
C LYS A 192 22.55 -2.04 -16.21
N ALA A 193 21.54 -2.68 -16.79
CA ALA A 193 20.34 -3.12 -16.08
C ALA A 193 20.39 -4.66 -15.96
N LEU A 194 20.58 -5.17 -14.76
CA LEU A 194 20.58 -6.59 -14.45
C LEU A 194 19.14 -7.02 -14.23
N VAL A 195 18.67 -8.02 -14.95
CA VAL A 195 17.29 -8.51 -14.87
C VAL A 195 17.31 -9.99 -14.57
N ALA A 196 16.49 -10.43 -13.61
CA ALA A 196 16.23 -11.84 -13.35
C ALA A 196 14.74 -12.14 -13.50
N VAL A 197 14.42 -13.30 -14.07
CA VAL A 197 13.06 -13.81 -14.22
C VAL A 197 13.02 -15.23 -13.68
N SER A 198 12.08 -15.54 -12.78
CA SER A 198 11.90 -16.92 -12.31
C SER A 198 11.41 -17.82 -13.43
N ASP A 199 11.57 -19.13 -13.28
CA ASP A 199 11.06 -20.13 -14.22
C ASP A 199 9.59 -20.46 -13.99
N ASP A 200 9.03 -20.19 -12.81
CA ASP A 200 7.60 -20.26 -12.49
C ASP A 200 7.17 -19.31 -11.35
N SER A 201 6.06 -19.63 -10.66
CA SER A 201 5.47 -18.84 -9.56
C SER A 201 6.03 -19.18 -8.17
N ASP A 202 7.06 -20.01 -8.11
CA ASP A 202 7.90 -20.25 -6.94
C ASP A 202 9.27 -19.59 -7.20
N PRO A 203 9.75 -18.67 -6.33
CA PRO A 203 11.09 -18.11 -6.49
C PRO A 203 12.20 -19.11 -6.17
N ASN A 204 11.87 -20.27 -5.58
CA ASN A 204 12.78 -21.40 -5.47
C ASN A 204 12.84 -22.16 -6.78
N GLY A 205 14.03 -22.42 -7.32
CA GLY A 205 14.17 -23.08 -8.62
C GLY A 205 15.05 -22.30 -9.55
N VAL A 206 14.71 -22.28 -10.83
CA VAL A 206 15.57 -21.72 -11.89
C VAL A 206 15.25 -20.24 -12.12
N TRP A 207 16.29 -19.46 -12.38
CA TRP A 207 16.19 -18.07 -12.78
C TRP A 207 16.94 -17.84 -14.09
N HIS A 208 16.31 -17.10 -15.00
CA HIS A 208 16.93 -16.57 -16.21
C HIS A 208 17.43 -15.15 -15.94
N LYS A 209 18.74 -14.95 -15.99
CA LYS A 209 19.40 -13.69 -15.64
C LYS A 209 20.04 -13.07 -16.87
N TYR A 210 19.90 -11.77 -17.01
CA TYR A 210 20.35 -10.99 -18.15
C TYR A 210 21.06 -9.72 -17.70
N ARG A 211 22.07 -9.30 -18.46
CA ARG A 211 22.81 -8.05 -18.26
C ARG A 211 22.60 -7.15 -19.48
N PHE A 212 21.63 -6.24 -19.37
CA PHE A 212 21.22 -5.33 -20.44
C PHE A 212 22.08 -4.05 -20.45
N GLU A 213 22.36 -3.53 -21.63
CA GLU A 213 23.11 -2.27 -21.80
C GLU A 213 22.28 -1.09 -21.27
N ALA A 214 22.86 -0.28 -20.38
CA ALA A 214 22.19 0.91 -19.86
C ALA A 214 23.04 2.19 -19.97
N MET A 215 24.33 2.07 -20.27
CA MET A 215 25.16 3.22 -20.61
C MET A 215 24.72 3.80 -21.95
N MET A 216 24.52 5.11 -21.99
CA MET A 216 24.27 5.83 -23.23
C MET A 216 25.40 6.83 -23.49
N ASN A 217 25.75 6.99 -24.77
CA ASN A 217 26.55 8.14 -25.19
C ASN A 217 25.61 9.23 -25.72
N VAL A 218 25.40 10.28 -24.93
CA VAL A 218 24.51 11.40 -25.25
C VAL A 218 25.37 12.60 -25.64
N ASN A 219 25.34 12.97 -26.92
CA ASN A 219 26.11 14.08 -27.48
C ASN A 219 27.62 14.01 -27.15
N GLY A 220 28.21 12.81 -27.21
CA GLY A 220 29.64 12.60 -26.89
C GLY A 220 29.94 12.44 -25.40
N THR A 221 28.95 12.52 -24.52
CA THR A 221 29.11 12.28 -23.08
C THR A 221 28.61 10.88 -22.71
N PRO A 222 29.45 10.01 -22.13
CA PRO A 222 28.96 8.75 -21.55
C PRO A 222 28.12 9.05 -20.31
N THR A 223 27.00 8.34 -20.19
CA THR A 223 26.00 8.52 -19.15
C THR A 223 25.60 7.18 -18.54
N TRP A 224 25.20 7.17 -17.27
CA TRP A 224 24.78 6.00 -16.51
C TRP A 224 23.33 6.11 -16.05
N LEU A 225 22.69 4.96 -15.87
CA LEU A 225 21.29 4.83 -15.49
C LEU A 225 21.14 4.84 -13.96
N ASP A 226 20.19 5.63 -13.47
CA ASP A 226 19.87 5.78 -12.06
C ASP A 226 18.35 5.76 -11.80
N TYR A 227 17.93 5.38 -10.59
CA TYR A 227 16.54 5.47 -10.11
C TYR A 227 15.54 4.76 -11.06
N PRO A 228 15.50 3.42 -11.08
CA PRO A 228 14.78 2.70 -12.11
C PRO A 228 13.26 2.76 -11.93
N GLY A 229 12.53 2.84 -13.03
CA GLY A 229 11.13 2.40 -13.10
C GLY A 229 11.08 1.01 -13.75
N PHE A 230 10.14 0.16 -13.31
CA PHE A 230 10.15 -1.25 -13.70
C PHE A 230 8.74 -1.82 -13.84
N GLY A 231 8.43 -2.41 -14.99
CA GLY A 231 7.11 -2.98 -15.24
C GLY A 231 7.01 -3.66 -16.61
N CYS A 232 5.93 -4.37 -16.86
CA CYS A 232 5.73 -5.12 -18.10
C CYS A 232 4.26 -5.18 -18.53
N ASN A 233 4.03 -5.58 -19.77
CA ASN A 233 2.79 -6.22 -20.20
C ASN A 233 3.08 -7.67 -20.63
N LYS A 234 2.16 -8.31 -21.37
CA LYS A 234 2.36 -9.64 -21.95
C LYS A 234 3.51 -9.75 -22.97
N ASP A 235 3.84 -8.66 -23.66
CA ASP A 235 4.75 -8.67 -24.81
C ASP A 235 6.17 -8.25 -24.44
N ALA A 236 6.32 -7.28 -23.55
CA ALA A 236 7.60 -6.66 -23.22
C ALA A 236 7.75 -6.29 -21.74
N LEU A 237 9.01 -6.26 -21.30
CA LEU A 237 9.47 -5.67 -20.05
C LEU A 237 10.06 -4.29 -20.34
N ILE A 238 9.83 -3.33 -19.45
CA ILE A 238 10.41 -1.98 -19.54
C ILE A 238 11.19 -1.69 -18.25
N VAL A 239 12.41 -1.20 -18.44
CA VAL A 239 13.21 -0.52 -17.43
C VAL A 239 13.37 0.93 -17.86
N THR A 240 13.01 1.88 -17.00
CA THR A 240 13.31 3.30 -17.19
C THR A 240 14.38 3.75 -16.21
N GLY A 241 14.98 4.91 -16.41
CA GLY A 241 15.82 5.56 -15.40
C GLY A 241 16.44 6.85 -15.91
N ASN A 242 16.92 7.66 -14.96
CA ASN A 242 17.56 8.94 -15.23
C ASN A 242 18.98 8.70 -15.77
N GLN A 243 19.36 9.39 -16.83
CA GLN A 243 20.71 9.33 -17.39
C GLN A 243 21.56 10.49 -16.88
N PHE A 244 22.62 10.16 -16.13
CA PHE A 244 23.56 11.13 -15.60
C PHE A 244 24.94 10.97 -16.24
N GLY A 245 25.64 12.06 -16.51
CA GLY A 245 27.03 11.98 -16.97
C GLY A 245 27.92 11.35 -15.88
N PHE A 246 28.87 10.50 -16.28
CA PHE A 246 29.86 9.96 -15.34
C PHE A 246 30.70 11.08 -14.68
N SER A 247 30.84 12.23 -15.34
CA SER A 247 31.47 13.43 -14.77
C SER A 247 30.47 14.31 -14.02
N SER A 248 29.40 14.73 -14.70
CA SER A 248 28.28 15.49 -14.13
C SER A 248 27.15 15.67 -15.15
N GLY A 249 25.99 16.15 -14.70
CA GLY A 249 24.90 16.60 -15.55
C GLY A 249 23.80 15.56 -15.78
N PHE A 250 22.58 16.04 -15.99
CA PHE A 250 21.40 15.23 -16.31
C PHE A 250 21.10 15.29 -17.81
N TYR A 251 20.82 14.15 -18.43
CA TYR A 251 20.71 14.00 -19.89
C TYR A 251 19.35 13.45 -20.36
N GLY A 252 18.40 13.27 -19.44
CA GLY A 252 17.05 12.79 -19.75
C GLY A 252 16.75 11.42 -19.14
N VAL A 253 15.65 10.81 -19.59
CA VAL A 253 15.23 9.48 -19.11
C VAL A 253 15.40 8.46 -20.21
N GLN A 254 16.14 7.39 -19.94
CA GLN A 254 16.22 6.23 -20.82
C GLN A 254 15.01 5.33 -20.60
N VAL A 255 14.51 4.74 -21.70
CA VAL A 255 13.52 3.66 -21.72
C VAL A 255 14.16 2.46 -22.42
N ILE A 256 14.44 1.40 -21.67
CA ILE A 256 14.92 0.12 -22.17
C ILE A 256 13.71 -0.82 -22.31
N THR A 257 13.41 -1.26 -23.52
CA THR A 257 12.34 -2.22 -23.80
C THR A 257 12.93 -3.56 -24.18
N VAL A 258 12.50 -4.64 -23.52
CA VAL A 258 12.98 -6.00 -23.72
C VAL A 258 11.81 -6.90 -24.14
N PRO A 259 11.87 -7.60 -25.28
CA PRO A 259 10.89 -8.62 -25.64
C PRO A 259 10.79 -9.71 -24.58
N LYS A 260 9.58 -9.94 -24.06
CA LYS A 260 9.37 -10.78 -22.88
C LYS A 260 9.48 -12.27 -23.19
N ALA A 261 9.11 -12.69 -24.39
CA ALA A 261 9.12 -14.10 -24.80
C ALA A 261 10.49 -14.76 -24.60
N GLN A 262 11.57 -14.08 -24.97
CA GLN A 262 12.94 -14.59 -24.88
C GLN A 262 13.40 -14.73 -23.42
N ILE A 263 13.12 -13.72 -22.59
CA ILE A 263 13.56 -13.73 -21.19
C ILE A 263 12.77 -14.72 -20.32
N LEU A 264 11.51 -15.01 -20.70
CA LEU A 264 10.70 -16.05 -20.07
C LEU A 264 11.26 -17.47 -20.34
N SER A 265 11.87 -17.69 -21.50
CA SER A 265 12.37 -19.01 -21.90
C SER A 265 13.88 -19.19 -21.73
N GLY A 266 14.59 -18.22 -21.16
CA GLY A 266 16.06 -18.27 -21.06
C GLY A 266 16.74 -18.29 -22.43
N ALA A 267 16.16 -17.64 -23.44
CA ALA A 267 16.73 -17.54 -24.78
C ALA A 267 17.57 -16.26 -24.95
N VAL A 268 18.37 -16.21 -26.02
CA VAL A 268 19.12 -15.00 -26.39
C VAL A 268 18.15 -13.84 -26.61
N ALA A 269 18.37 -12.75 -25.88
CA ALA A 269 17.49 -11.59 -25.86
C ALA A 269 18.02 -10.44 -26.72
N SER A 270 17.15 -9.46 -26.91
CA SER A 270 17.49 -8.14 -27.46
C SER A 270 16.85 -7.05 -26.61
N GLN A 271 17.33 -5.83 -26.73
CA GLN A 271 16.72 -4.64 -26.14
C GLN A 271 16.60 -3.52 -27.17
N THR A 272 15.67 -2.62 -26.93
CA THR A 272 15.58 -1.33 -27.63
C THR A 272 15.70 -0.20 -26.62
N GLN A 273 16.54 0.77 -26.89
CA GLN A 273 16.75 1.94 -26.04
C GLN A 273 16.16 3.20 -26.69
N THR A 274 15.42 3.98 -25.92
CA THR A 274 14.92 5.31 -26.31
C THR A 274 15.31 6.35 -25.26
N LEU A 275 15.81 7.52 -25.66
CA LEU A 275 16.11 8.63 -24.74
C LEU A 275 15.04 9.72 -24.84
N LEU A 276 14.48 10.08 -23.68
CA LEU A 276 13.51 11.15 -23.51
C LEU A 276 14.20 12.35 -22.84
N ALA A 277 14.89 13.16 -23.63
CA ALA A 277 15.81 14.23 -23.18
C ALA A 277 15.20 15.33 -22.29
N SER A 278 13.87 15.40 -22.23
CA SER A 278 13.10 16.49 -21.63
C SER A 278 12.15 16.00 -20.52
N SER A 279 12.29 14.72 -20.16
CA SER A 279 11.63 14.06 -19.04
C SER A 279 12.55 13.99 -17.83
N PHE A 280 11.99 13.80 -16.64
CA PHE A 280 12.74 13.52 -15.41
C PHE A 280 11.93 12.52 -14.59
N THR A 281 12.59 11.46 -14.12
CA THR A 281 12.04 10.34 -13.34
C THR A 281 10.69 9.81 -13.86
N ILE A 282 10.71 8.67 -14.53
CA ILE A 282 9.50 8.00 -15.03
C ILE A 282 9.34 6.67 -14.28
N GLN A 283 8.17 6.47 -13.65
CA GLN A 283 7.77 5.17 -13.12
C GLN A 283 6.90 4.43 -14.14
N VAL A 284 7.21 3.15 -14.32
CA VAL A 284 6.47 2.25 -15.21
C VAL A 284 5.30 1.68 -14.41
N ALA A 285 4.08 1.78 -14.94
CA ALA A 285 2.94 1.19 -14.28
C ALA A 285 2.93 -0.32 -14.51
N ARG A 286 2.69 -1.08 -13.44
CA ARG A 286 2.38 -2.51 -13.57
C ARG A 286 1.04 -2.65 -14.28
N THR A 287 0.95 -3.65 -15.15
CA THR A 287 -0.19 -3.85 -16.05
C THR A 287 -0.59 -5.33 -16.03
N PRO A 288 -1.37 -5.79 -15.03
CA PRO A 288 -1.84 -7.16 -14.95
C PRO A 288 -3.03 -7.42 -15.89
N ASP A 289 -2.95 -6.93 -17.14
CA ASP A 289 -3.97 -7.12 -18.17
C ASP A 289 -3.40 -7.92 -19.35
N PRO A 290 -3.87 -9.16 -19.58
CA PRO A 290 -3.39 -10.02 -20.66
C PRO A 290 -3.84 -9.55 -22.06
N ASN A 291 -4.60 -8.47 -22.18
CA ASN A 291 -5.08 -7.94 -23.46
C ASN A 291 -4.47 -6.57 -23.81
N LEU A 292 -3.80 -5.91 -22.86
CA LEU A 292 -3.22 -4.59 -23.12
C LEU A 292 -1.95 -4.70 -23.98
N ASN A 293 -1.96 -4.06 -25.15
CA ASN A 293 -0.87 -4.10 -26.12
C ASN A 293 0.12 -2.92 -25.98
N HIS A 294 0.05 -2.21 -24.86
CA HIS A 294 0.93 -1.10 -24.52
C HIS A 294 1.18 -1.06 -23.02
N ILE A 295 2.24 -0.35 -22.62
CA ILE A 295 2.61 -0.17 -21.21
C ILE A 295 2.51 1.31 -20.86
N TYR A 296 1.76 1.65 -19.80
CA TYR A 296 1.66 3.02 -19.31
C TYR A 296 2.82 3.37 -18.39
N MET A 297 3.22 4.65 -18.41
CA MET A 297 4.20 5.20 -17.49
C MET A 297 3.81 6.62 -17.10
N VAL A 298 4.36 7.11 -16.00
CA VAL A 298 4.08 8.46 -15.48
C VAL A 298 5.38 9.11 -15.00
N GLY A 299 5.51 10.40 -15.26
CA GLY A 299 6.62 11.21 -14.77
C GLY A 299 6.21 12.66 -14.58
N GLU A 300 7.15 13.47 -14.12
CA GLU A 300 6.92 14.89 -13.89
C GLU A 300 6.54 15.63 -15.19
N GLY A 301 5.61 16.59 -15.09
CA GLY A 301 5.31 17.52 -16.18
C GLY A 301 6.46 18.48 -16.48
N GLN A 302 6.26 19.39 -17.46
CA GLN A 302 7.24 20.47 -17.69
C GLN A 302 7.18 21.56 -16.60
N ASN A 303 6.12 21.55 -15.79
CA ASN A 303 5.86 22.52 -14.74
C ASN A 303 5.08 21.85 -13.60
N ARG A 304 4.98 22.54 -12.47
CA ARG A 304 4.35 22.04 -11.24
C ARG A 304 2.82 21.87 -11.27
N SER A 305 2.16 22.21 -12.38
CA SER A 305 0.71 22.09 -12.56
C SER A 305 0.32 20.98 -13.54
N GLN A 306 1.28 20.14 -13.95
CA GLN A 306 1.06 19.05 -14.91
C GLN A 306 1.84 17.79 -14.52
N MET A 307 1.31 16.63 -14.91
CA MET A 307 2.07 15.38 -14.99
C MET A 307 2.18 14.95 -16.45
N ARG A 308 3.25 14.22 -16.79
CA ARG A 308 3.36 13.61 -18.12
C ARG A 308 3.00 12.14 -18.04
N LEU A 309 2.05 11.73 -18.87
CA LEU A 309 1.69 10.34 -19.07
C LEU A 309 2.35 9.85 -20.35
N TYR A 310 2.82 8.61 -20.32
CA TYR A 310 3.47 7.94 -21.43
C TYR A 310 2.78 6.62 -21.71
N ALA A 311 2.86 6.17 -22.96
CA ALA A 311 2.43 4.84 -23.36
C ALA A 311 3.37 4.28 -24.42
N VAL A 312 3.95 3.11 -24.16
CA VAL A 312 4.82 2.42 -25.10
C VAL A 312 4.00 1.44 -25.94
N THR A 313 3.87 1.72 -27.23
CA THR A 313 3.12 0.92 -28.22
C THR A 313 4.06 0.18 -29.16
N GLY A 314 3.55 -0.67 -30.05
CA GLY A 314 4.37 -1.38 -31.06
C GLY A 314 5.23 -2.50 -30.47
N LEU A 315 4.87 -2.95 -29.26
CA LEU A 315 5.57 -4.00 -28.53
C LEU A 315 5.41 -5.38 -29.22
N PRO A 316 6.40 -6.27 -29.08
CA PRO A 316 7.73 -6.02 -28.53
C PRO A 316 8.75 -5.51 -29.57
N ASN A 317 8.39 -5.50 -30.86
CA ASN A 317 9.36 -5.40 -31.96
C ASN A 317 9.78 -3.97 -32.29
N ASN A 318 8.83 -3.03 -32.35
CA ASN A 318 9.04 -1.65 -32.78
C ASN A 318 8.46 -0.70 -31.72
N PRO A 319 9.05 -0.65 -30.52
CA PRO A 319 8.51 0.16 -29.43
C PRO A 319 8.52 1.64 -29.78
N VAL A 320 7.38 2.30 -29.60
CA VAL A 320 7.20 3.74 -29.78
C VAL A 320 6.67 4.33 -28.49
N VAL A 321 7.39 5.33 -27.95
CA VAL A 321 6.96 6.05 -26.75
C VAL A 321 6.06 7.22 -27.14
N ASN A 322 4.78 7.10 -26.81
CA ASN A 322 3.81 8.19 -26.90
C ASN A 322 3.80 8.94 -25.58
N GLN A 323 3.53 10.24 -25.60
CA GLN A 323 3.42 11.05 -24.39
C GLN A 323 2.38 12.14 -24.51
N THR A 324 1.82 12.55 -23.38
CA THR A 324 0.86 13.66 -23.27
C THR A 324 0.92 14.27 -21.87
N ALA A 325 0.57 15.55 -21.76
CA ALA A 325 0.52 16.24 -20.48
C ALA A 325 -0.92 16.26 -19.95
N VAL A 326 -1.08 16.02 -18.66
CA VAL A 326 -2.36 16.10 -17.96
C VAL A 326 -2.26 17.15 -16.85
N ALA A 327 -3.20 18.08 -16.82
CA ALA A 327 -3.28 19.09 -15.78
C ALA A 327 -3.57 18.43 -14.41
N ILE A 328 -2.88 18.92 -13.38
CA ILE A 328 -3.03 18.48 -11.99
C ILE A 328 -3.11 19.67 -11.03
N PRO A 329 -3.55 19.49 -9.78
CA PRO A 329 -3.36 20.50 -8.75
C PRO A 329 -1.87 20.83 -8.60
N THR A 330 -1.56 22.13 -8.56
CA THR A 330 -0.18 22.59 -8.38
C THR A 330 0.42 21.99 -7.11
N TRP A 331 1.66 21.53 -7.21
CA TRP A 331 2.41 20.97 -6.09
C TRP A 331 3.71 21.75 -5.86
N PHE A 332 4.32 21.57 -4.71
CA PHE A 332 5.59 22.19 -4.35
C PHE A 332 6.54 21.11 -3.86
N PRO A 333 7.81 21.11 -4.30
CA PRO A 333 8.78 20.13 -3.82
C PRO A 333 9.03 20.30 -2.32
N PRO A 334 9.46 19.23 -1.63
CA PRO A 334 10.00 19.33 -0.29
C PRO A 334 11.05 20.46 -0.21
N SER A 335 11.00 21.25 0.87
CA SER A 335 11.97 22.32 1.13
C SER A 335 12.88 22.03 2.32
N VAL A 336 12.59 20.96 3.05
CA VAL A 336 13.31 20.50 4.23
C VAL A 336 13.30 18.99 4.27
N ASN A 337 14.34 18.38 4.84
CA ASN A 337 14.30 16.99 5.23
C ASN A 337 13.29 16.79 6.37
N ALA A 338 12.67 15.62 6.43
CA ALA A 338 11.68 15.30 7.44
C ALA A 338 12.35 15.23 8.83
N PRO A 339 11.85 15.96 9.85
CA PRO A 339 12.40 15.91 11.20
C PRO A 339 12.32 14.50 11.80
N SER A 340 13.31 14.19 12.64
CA SER A 340 13.42 12.96 13.43
C SER A 340 13.99 13.32 14.82
N PRO A 341 13.78 12.52 15.88
CA PRO A 341 14.23 12.86 17.23
C PRO A 341 15.75 13.08 17.33
N ASN A 342 16.15 13.75 18.41
CA ASN A 342 17.56 14.03 18.75
C ASN A 342 18.31 14.83 17.67
N GLY A 343 17.66 15.84 17.07
CA GLY A 343 18.26 16.74 16.08
C GLY A 343 18.61 16.07 14.76
N ARG A 344 17.93 14.96 14.43
CA ARG A 344 18.11 14.22 13.18
C ARG A 344 17.09 14.66 12.15
N THR A 345 17.41 14.41 10.88
CA THR A 345 16.45 14.48 9.79
C THR A 345 16.58 13.28 8.89
N ILE A 346 15.50 13.00 8.17
CA ILE A 346 15.35 11.91 7.23
C ILE A 346 15.11 12.53 5.84
N ASP A 347 15.90 12.10 4.88
CA ASP A 347 15.80 12.56 3.50
C ASP A 347 14.43 12.21 2.92
N SER A 348 13.73 13.23 2.42
CA SER A 348 12.41 13.10 1.77
C SER A 348 12.46 13.22 0.25
N LEU A 349 13.66 13.30 -0.34
CA LEU A 349 13.91 13.57 -1.76
C LEU A 349 13.30 14.91 -2.23
N ASP A 350 13.23 15.08 -3.56
CA ASP A 350 12.86 16.32 -4.27
C ASP A 350 11.41 16.33 -4.78
N GLY A 351 10.59 15.34 -4.41
CA GLY A 351 9.19 15.23 -4.82
C GLY A 351 8.96 14.58 -6.19
N ARG A 352 10.00 13.93 -6.76
CA ARG A 352 9.86 13.03 -7.92
C ARG A 352 8.81 11.92 -7.69
N ILE A 353 8.29 11.36 -8.78
CA ILE A 353 7.33 10.24 -8.74
C ILE A 353 8.03 8.97 -8.22
N TYR A 354 7.41 8.31 -7.23
CA TYR A 354 7.96 7.12 -6.59
C TYR A 354 7.44 5.82 -7.17
N ASP A 355 6.12 5.74 -7.40
CA ASP A 355 5.46 4.50 -7.79
C ASP A 355 4.21 4.78 -8.63
N ALA A 356 3.85 3.79 -9.45
CA ALA A 356 2.72 3.84 -10.37
C ALA A 356 2.11 2.47 -10.62
N ASP A 357 0.79 2.45 -10.82
CA ASP A 357 0.05 1.22 -11.08
C ASP A 357 -1.07 1.46 -12.09
N TRP A 358 -1.42 0.45 -12.90
CA TRP A 358 -2.48 0.57 -13.89
C TRP A 358 -3.43 -0.62 -13.83
N LEU A 359 -4.72 -0.32 -13.75
CA LEU A 359 -5.77 -1.34 -13.84
C LEU A 359 -7.06 -0.72 -14.39
N ASN A 360 -7.77 -1.45 -15.25
CA ASN A 360 -9.12 -1.09 -15.72
C ASN A 360 -9.26 0.35 -16.27
N GLY A 361 -8.25 0.83 -17.00
CA GLY A 361 -8.25 2.18 -17.57
C GLY A 361 -7.95 3.30 -16.56
N ARG A 362 -7.54 2.94 -15.34
CA ARG A 362 -7.05 3.86 -14.30
C ARG A 362 -5.55 3.73 -14.16
N LEU A 363 -4.84 4.84 -14.33
CA LEU A 363 -3.42 4.96 -14.00
C LEU A 363 -3.31 5.71 -12.68
N VAL A 364 -2.71 5.12 -11.66
CA VAL A 364 -2.43 5.78 -10.38
C VAL A 364 -0.94 6.10 -10.23
N ALA A 365 -0.64 7.18 -9.50
CA ALA A 365 0.72 7.63 -9.24
C ALA A 365 0.82 8.29 -7.86
N VAL A 366 1.99 8.22 -7.21
CA VAL A 366 2.21 8.80 -5.89
C VAL A 366 3.59 9.49 -5.79
N HIS A 367 3.63 10.59 -5.02
CA HIS A 367 4.86 11.29 -4.67
C HIS A 367 4.73 12.10 -3.36
N THR A 368 5.83 12.74 -2.93
CA THR A 368 5.89 13.55 -1.71
C THR A 368 6.13 15.04 -2.00
N PRO A 369 5.07 15.85 -2.15
CA PRO A 369 5.17 17.30 -2.10
C PRO A 369 5.12 17.84 -0.66
N ARG A 370 5.39 19.13 -0.48
CA ARG A 370 5.04 19.83 0.78
C ARG A 370 3.59 20.31 0.78
N VAL A 371 3.01 20.47 1.98
CA VAL A 371 1.60 20.81 2.21
C VAL A 371 1.18 22.08 1.46
N SER A 372 2.00 23.13 1.52
CA SER A 372 1.77 24.35 0.76
C SER A 372 3.07 25.15 0.58
N GLN A 373 3.00 26.33 -0.03
CA GLN A 373 4.15 27.22 -0.10
C GLN A 373 4.56 27.75 1.29
N SER A 374 3.62 27.90 2.22
CA SER A 374 3.85 28.41 3.58
C SER A 374 4.00 27.32 4.65
N ASP A 375 3.63 26.07 4.32
CA ASP A 375 3.75 24.92 5.20
C ASP A 375 4.77 23.93 4.62
N SER A 376 5.95 23.87 5.25
CA SER A 376 7.09 23.05 4.84
C SER A 376 6.94 21.57 5.19
N ARG A 377 5.86 21.16 5.85
CA ARG A 377 5.62 19.74 6.14
C ARG A 377 5.47 18.96 4.85
N ASN A 378 6.07 17.79 4.80
CA ASN A 378 5.90 16.85 3.70
C ASN A 378 4.55 16.14 3.84
N MET A 379 3.86 15.92 2.72
CA MET A 379 2.61 15.16 2.63
C MET A 379 2.71 14.14 1.51
N ILE A 380 1.84 13.13 1.54
CA ILE A 380 1.68 12.25 0.38
C ILE A 380 0.61 12.82 -0.54
N ARG A 381 0.89 12.87 -1.84
CA ARG A 381 -0.11 13.19 -2.86
C ARG A 381 -0.22 12.03 -3.84
N TRP A 382 -1.45 11.62 -4.10
CA TRP A 382 -1.79 10.58 -5.06
C TRP A 382 -2.67 11.14 -6.17
N TYR A 383 -2.57 10.53 -7.33
CA TYR A 383 -3.34 10.86 -8.53
C TYR A 383 -3.97 9.61 -9.10
N GLU A 384 -5.18 9.75 -9.65
CA GLU A 384 -5.82 8.75 -10.49
C GLU A 384 -6.19 9.40 -11.82
N PHE A 385 -5.66 8.88 -12.91
CA PHE A 385 -5.90 9.34 -14.27
C PHE A 385 -6.78 8.35 -15.01
N SER A 386 -7.82 8.84 -15.70
CA SER A 386 -8.50 8.05 -16.72
C SER A 386 -7.62 7.99 -17.96
N THR A 387 -7.27 6.80 -18.44
CA THR A 387 -6.48 6.68 -19.68
C THR A 387 -7.31 6.86 -20.94
N ASN A 388 -8.64 6.73 -20.86
CA ASN A 388 -9.61 6.97 -21.95
C ASN A 388 -9.31 6.19 -23.25
N GLY A 389 -8.59 5.07 -23.16
CA GLY A 389 -8.15 4.29 -24.32
C GLY A 389 -6.96 4.89 -25.08
N TRP A 390 -6.40 6.03 -24.65
CA TRP A 390 -5.16 6.57 -25.19
C TRP A 390 -4.00 5.56 -25.01
N PRO A 391 -3.06 5.42 -25.95
CA PRO A 391 -2.92 6.16 -27.21
C PRO A 391 -3.62 5.53 -28.41
N THR A 392 -4.32 4.40 -28.22
CA THR A 392 -4.95 3.66 -29.32
C THR A 392 -6.24 4.31 -29.79
N MET A 393 -6.95 4.97 -28.88
CA MET A 393 -8.12 5.80 -29.15
C MET A 393 -7.76 7.28 -29.16
N PRO A 394 -8.50 8.13 -29.91
CA PRO A 394 -8.20 9.56 -30.04
C PRO A 394 -8.52 10.38 -28.78
N ASN A 395 -9.07 9.77 -27.73
CA ASN A 395 -9.47 10.47 -26.51
C ASN A 395 -8.24 10.68 -25.62
N PRO A 396 -7.88 11.93 -25.26
CA PRO A 396 -6.74 12.17 -24.38
C PRO A 396 -7.04 11.68 -22.95
N PRO A 397 -6.01 11.26 -22.20
CA PRO A 397 -6.17 10.93 -20.80
C PRO A 397 -6.47 12.20 -19.98
N THR A 398 -7.16 12.03 -18.85
CA THR A 398 -7.61 13.13 -17.98
C THR A 398 -7.37 12.80 -16.52
N LEU A 399 -7.14 13.81 -15.68
CA LEU A 399 -7.15 13.61 -14.23
C LEU A 399 -8.58 13.25 -13.81
N PHE A 400 -8.75 12.05 -13.24
CA PHE A 400 -10.03 11.63 -12.69
C PHE A 400 -10.22 12.19 -11.28
N GLN A 401 -9.20 12.02 -10.44
CA GLN A 401 -9.18 12.56 -9.08
C GLN A 401 -7.75 12.60 -8.53
N SER A 402 -7.57 13.34 -7.44
CA SER A 402 -6.32 13.36 -6.66
C SER A 402 -6.64 13.71 -5.22
N GLY A 403 -5.76 13.31 -4.31
CA GLY A 403 -5.93 13.59 -2.88
C GLY A 403 -4.61 13.75 -2.15
N ASN A 404 -4.67 14.38 -0.99
CA ASN A 404 -3.53 14.53 -0.09
C ASN A 404 -3.74 13.70 1.18
N VAL A 405 -2.65 13.15 1.69
CA VAL A 405 -2.54 12.61 3.05
C VAL A 405 -1.61 13.51 3.84
N ILE A 406 -2.18 14.29 4.76
CA ILE A 406 -1.48 15.30 5.54
C ILE A 406 -1.40 14.82 7.00
N GLY A 407 -0.24 14.99 7.62
CA GLY A 407 -0.02 14.67 9.03
C GLY A 407 -0.55 15.74 9.98
N GLY A 408 -0.59 15.40 11.27
CA GLY A 408 -0.83 16.35 12.36
C GLY A 408 0.27 17.41 12.47
N SER A 409 0.14 18.30 13.45
CA SER A 409 1.12 19.37 13.67
C SER A 409 2.54 18.81 13.81
N GLY A 410 3.47 19.26 12.97
CA GLY A 410 4.88 18.83 12.98
C GLY A 410 5.15 17.43 12.37
N GLU A 411 4.13 16.69 11.94
CA GLU A 411 4.32 15.39 11.28
C GLU A 411 4.60 15.57 9.78
N HIS A 412 5.60 14.84 9.29
CA HIS A 412 5.99 14.77 7.89
C HIS A 412 5.69 13.38 7.35
N TYR A 413 4.95 13.30 6.24
CA TYR A 413 4.74 12.04 5.52
C TYR A 413 5.58 12.02 4.25
N HIS A 414 6.34 10.95 4.03
CA HIS A 414 7.31 10.83 2.93
C HIS A 414 7.59 9.36 2.58
N MET A 415 8.23 9.11 1.43
CA MET A 415 8.49 7.79 0.83
C MET A 415 7.24 6.94 0.70
N ALA A 416 6.69 6.84 -0.50
CA ALA A 416 5.40 6.18 -0.70
C ALA A 416 5.42 5.13 -1.82
N GLY A 417 4.58 4.11 -1.65
CA GLY A 417 4.18 3.15 -2.68
C GLY A 417 2.65 3.16 -2.84
N ILE A 418 2.16 2.75 -4.01
CA ILE A 418 0.73 2.81 -4.35
C ILE A 418 0.30 1.59 -5.16
N ALA A 419 -0.92 1.11 -4.95
CA ALA A 419 -1.52 0.08 -5.79
C ALA A 419 -3.04 0.26 -5.91
N LEU A 420 -3.60 -0.34 -6.96
CA LEU A 420 -5.04 -0.36 -7.27
C LEU A 420 -5.52 -1.80 -7.42
N ASN A 421 -6.57 -2.21 -6.70
CA ASN A 421 -7.08 -3.58 -6.76
C ASN A 421 -8.24 -3.75 -7.76
N SER A 422 -8.71 -4.99 -7.95
CA SER A 422 -9.72 -5.36 -8.96
C SER A 422 -11.06 -4.63 -8.85
N VAL A 423 -11.39 -4.09 -7.67
CA VAL A 423 -12.62 -3.29 -7.44
C VAL A 423 -12.37 -1.79 -7.49
N ASN A 424 -11.17 -1.36 -7.90
CA ASN A 424 -10.68 0.02 -7.93
C ASN A 424 -10.57 0.68 -6.55
N ASP A 425 -10.44 -0.12 -5.49
CA ASP A 425 -9.96 0.41 -4.21
C ASP A 425 -8.45 0.67 -4.34
N MET A 426 -7.96 1.69 -3.66
CA MET A 426 -6.58 2.16 -3.77
C MET A 426 -5.98 2.30 -2.38
N ALA A 427 -4.72 1.92 -2.24
CA ALA A 427 -3.98 2.08 -0.99
C ALA A 427 -2.60 2.69 -1.25
N VAL A 428 -2.08 3.38 -0.22
CA VAL A 428 -0.75 3.95 -0.17
C VAL A 428 -0.05 3.54 1.12
N VAL A 429 1.22 3.18 1.02
CA VAL A 429 2.12 2.95 2.15
C VAL A 429 3.08 4.12 2.24
N PHE A 430 3.43 4.58 3.44
CA PHE A 430 4.39 5.68 3.60
C PHE A 430 5.04 5.75 4.98
N THR A 431 6.10 6.55 5.10
CA THR A 431 6.76 6.87 6.37
C THR A 431 6.14 8.11 7.03
N ARG A 432 5.94 8.06 8.34
CA ARG A 432 5.65 9.22 9.20
C ARG A 432 6.84 9.52 10.12
N SER A 433 7.30 10.76 10.14
CA SER A 433 8.30 11.21 11.12
C SER A 433 7.98 12.60 11.68
N SER A 434 8.59 12.93 12.81
CA SER A 434 8.53 14.24 13.45
C SER A 434 9.71 14.41 14.41
N SER A 435 9.81 15.53 15.12
CA SER A 435 10.80 15.68 16.19
C SER A 435 10.64 14.68 17.35
N SER A 436 9.51 13.97 17.44
CA SER A 436 9.22 12.94 18.44
C SER A 436 9.02 11.53 17.87
N ILE A 437 8.90 11.39 16.55
CA ILE A 437 8.69 10.11 15.86
C ILE A 437 9.87 9.87 14.92
N VAL A 438 10.63 8.78 15.13
CA VAL A 438 11.79 8.46 14.29
C VAL A 438 11.35 8.26 12.84
N ALA A 439 10.59 7.20 12.58
CA ALA A 439 10.02 6.86 11.29
C ALA A 439 9.04 5.69 11.46
N ASP A 440 7.76 6.00 11.54
CA ASP A 440 6.70 5.00 11.63
C ASP A 440 6.23 4.60 10.24
N LEU A 441 5.92 3.32 10.06
CA LEU A 441 5.31 2.82 8.83
C LEU A 441 3.80 2.97 8.92
N MET A 442 3.22 3.65 7.93
CA MET A 442 1.80 3.99 7.85
C MET A 442 1.19 3.45 6.55
N VAL A 443 -0.11 3.17 6.58
CA VAL A 443 -0.91 2.95 5.37
C VAL A 443 -2.15 3.82 5.39
N ALA A 444 -2.64 4.21 4.22
CA ALA A 444 -3.95 4.80 4.04
C ALA A 444 -4.59 4.21 2.80
N GLY A 445 -5.92 4.14 2.77
CA GLY A 445 -6.61 3.60 1.61
C GLY A 445 -7.98 4.21 1.41
N ARG A 446 -8.55 3.97 0.24
CA ARG A 446 -9.85 4.48 -0.18
C ARG A 446 -10.61 3.43 -0.94
N LYS A 447 -11.93 3.47 -0.80
CA LYS A 447 -12.84 2.72 -1.66
C LYS A 447 -13.05 3.43 -2.99
N ALA A 448 -13.35 2.68 -4.04
CA ALA A 448 -13.83 3.25 -5.30
C ALA A 448 -15.07 4.14 -5.08
N SER A 449 -15.94 3.77 -4.13
CA SER A 449 -17.17 4.47 -3.77
C SER A 449 -16.97 5.66 -2.83
N ASP A 450 -15.76 5.92 -2.33
CA ASP A 450 -15.49 7.10 -1.52
C ASP A 450 -15.67 8.39 -2.34
N PRO A 451 -16.04 9.53 -1.71
CA PRO A 451 -16.10 10.80 -2.41
C PRO A 451 -14.82 11.08 -3.21
N PRO A 452 -14.90 11.65 -4.42
CA PRO A 452 -13.72 11.90 -5.24
C PRO A 452 -12.63 12.70 -4.52
N GLY A 453 -11.39 12.23 -4.63
CA GLY A 453 -10.21 12.78 -3.98
C GLY A 453 -10.09 12.46 -2.49
N ALA A 454 -11.06 11.77 -1.90
CA ALA A 454 -11.02 11.40 -0.50
C ALA A 454 -10.24 10.10 -0.26
N ILE A 455 -9.50 10.05 0.84
CA ILE A 455 -8.78 8.86 1.31
C ILE A 455 -8.93 8.70 2.81
N GLY A 456 -8.94 7.48 3.32
CA GLY A 456 -9.10 7.21 4.75
C GLY A 456 -8.01 7.87 5.62
N THR A 457 -8.33 8.13 6.88
CA THR A 457 -7.30 8.49 7.88
C THR A 457 -6.22 7.39 7.91
N PRO A 458 -4.93 7.76 7.96
CA PRO A 458 -3.84 6.79 8.04
C PRO A 458 -3.91 5.86 9.25
N VAL A 459 -3.47 4.62 9.05
CA VAL A 459 -3.36 3.58 10.07
C VAL A 459 -1.88 3.28 10.29
N LEU A 460 -1.47 3.20 11.56
CA LEU A 460 -0.12 2.81 11.95
C LEU A 460 0.07 1.30 11.74
N VAL A 461 1.02 0.93 10.87
CA VAL A 461 1.43 -0.47 10.66
C VAL A 461 2.43 -0.91 11.72
N SER A 462 3.48 -0.12 11.89
CA SER A 462 4.56 -0.41 12.83
C SER A 462 5.25 0.86 13.28
N ASN A 463 5.53 0.96 14.58
CA ASN A 463 6.31 2.04 15.14
C ASN A 463 7.82 1.75 15.02
N SER A 464 8.60 2.81 14.92
CA SER A 464 10.04 2.71 15.20
C SER A 464 10.29 2.32 16.66
N LEU A 465 11.27 1.45 16.86
CA LEU A 465 11.68 0.93 18.16
C LEU A 465 12.93 1.65 18.65
N GLY A 466 12.89 2.96 18.87
CA GLY A 466 14.07 3.72 19.30
C GLY A 466 13.89 5.21 19.09
N ALA A 467 14.83 6.00 19.61
CA ALA A 467 14.83 7.47 19.46
C ALA A 467 15.90 7.97 18.48
N SER A 468 16.62 7.07 17.82
CA SER A 468 17.70 7.44 16.91
C SER A 468 17.72 6.51 15.70
N TYR A 469 17.87 7.09 14.52
CA TYR A 469 18.28 6.40 13.30
C TYR A 469 19.47 7.16 12.72
N GLY A 470 20.53 6.45 12.36
CA GLY A 470 21.73 7.06 11.78
C GLY A 470 22.33 8.21 12.63
N SER A 471 22.90 9.18 11.94
CA SER A 471 23.68 10.29 12.49
C SER A 471 22.85 11.58 12.64
N PRO A 472 23.21 12.48 13.57
CA PRO A 472 22.64 13.83 13.62
C PRO A 472 22.78 14.57 12.27
N GLY A 473 21.82 15.43 11.94
CA GLY A 473 21.84 16.23 10.71
C GLY A 473 21.04 15.63 9.57
N PHE A 474 21.57 14.62 8.86
CA PHE A 474 20.99 14.09 7.61
C PHE A 474 21.13 12.58 7.51
N ASN A 475 20.05 11.88 7.15
CA ASN A 475 20.05 10.44 6.96
C ASN A 475 19.19 10.04 5.75
N ARG A 476 19.74 9.21 4.87
CA ARG A 476 18.97 8.58 3.80
C ARG A 476 18.10 7.47 4.41
N TRP A 477 16.82 7.42 4.03
CA TRP A 477 15.85 6.43 4.54
C TRP A 477 15.60 5.29 3.58
N GLY A 478 15.66 5.57 2.29
CA GLY A 478 15.06 4.79 1.22
C GLY A 478 14.51 5.77 0.19
N ASP A 479 14.63 5.43 -1.08
CA ASP A 479 14.26 6.26 -2.22
C ASP A 479 12.85 5.99 -2.73
N TYR A 480 12.31 4.82 -2.39
CA TYR A 480 10.99 4.35 -2.75
C TYR A 480 10.55 3.26 -1.79
N PHE A 481 9.24 3.14 -1.62
CA PHE A 481 8.55 1.97 -1.06
C PHE A 481 7.69 1.36 -2.15
N SER A 482 7.10 0.20 -1.88
CA SER A 482 6.22 -0.47 -2.84
C SER A 482 5.02 -1.10 -2.16
N MET A 483 3.98 -1.29 -2.97
CA MET A 483 2.77 -2.00 -2.61
C MET A 483 2.34 -2.83 -3.80
N GLU A 484 1.90 -4.08 -3.60
CA GLU A 484 1.29 -4.90 -4.65
C GLU A 484 -0.09 -5.41 -4.19
N VAL A 485 -0.91 -5.82 -5.16
CA VAL A 485 -2.16 -6.52 -4.88
C VAL A 485 -1.90 -8.02 -4.87
N ASP A 486 -2.50 -8.69 -3.89
CA ASP A 486 -2.44 -10.14 -3.76
C ASP A 486 -3.06 -10.83 -4.99
N PRO A 487 -2.30 -11.66 -5.73
CA PRO A 487 -2.81 -12.31 -6.93
C PRO A 487 -3.89 -13.38 -6.67
N ASP A 488 -4.01 -13.88 -5.44
CA ASP A 488 -4.96 -14.95 -5.12
C ASP A 488 -6.40 -14.44 -5.03
N ASP A 489 -6.58 -13.22 -4.51
CA ASP A 489 -7.90 -12.61 -4.33
C ASP A 489 -8.10 -11.31 -5.14
N ASN A 490 -7.03 -10.71 -5.66
CA ASN A 490 -7.03 -9.42 -6.35
C ASN A 490 -7.69 -8.27 -5.56
N LEU A 491 -7.68 -8.37 -4.23
CA LEU A 491 -8.33 -7.43 -3.30
C LEU A 491 -7.39 -6.96 -2.19
N LYS A 492 -6.65 -7.88 -1.57
CA LYS A 492 -5.73 -7.60 -0.48
C LYS A 492 -4.49 -6.88 -1.00
N PHE A 493 -4.01 -5.91 -0.25
CA PHE A 493 -2.77 -5.22 -0.52
C PHE A 493 -1.66 -5.79 0.35
N TRP A 494 -0.47 -5.95 -0.23
CA TRP A 494 0.77 -6.18 0.49
C TRP A 494 1.68 -4.97 0.27
N SER A 495 2.38 -4.54 1.31
CA SER A 495 3.29 -3.40 1.21
C SER A 495 4.54 -3.61 2.03
N ILE A 496 5.58 -2.90 1.63
CA ILE A 496 6.87 -2.87 2.32
C ILE A 496 7.23 -1.42 2.63
N GLY A 497 7.81 -1.23 3.79
CA GLY A 497 8.50 -0.01 4.15
C GLY A 497 9.43 -0.29 5.31
N MET A 498 9.91 0.76 5.97
CA MET A 498 10.95 0.63 6.99
C MET A 498 10.57 1.24 8.32
N ILE A 499 11.22 0.74 9.36
CA ILE A 499 11.22 1.34 10.70
C ILE A 499 12.65 1.40 11.25
N GLY A 500 12.88 2.29 12.22
CA GLY A 500 14.11 2.36 13.00
C GLY A 500 14.10 1.34 14.14
N LYS A 501 15.25 0.73 14.42
CA LYS A 501 15.49 -0.18 15.55
C LYS A 501 16.23 0.52 16.69
N ALA A 502 16.23 -0.13 17.86
CA ALA A 502 16.78 0.46 19.10
C ALA A 502 18.29 0.67 19.03
N ASN A 503 18.95 -0.10 18.18
CA ASN A 503 20.38 -0.02 17.92
C ASN A 503 20.76 1.06 16.90
N GLY A 504 19.82 1.88 16.42
CA GLY A 504 20.08 2.95 15.45
C GLY A 504 20.08 2.52 13.99
N ASN A 505 19.86 1.22 13.71
CA ASN A 505 19.74 0.68 12.36
C ASN A 505 18.29 0.64 11.88
N TRP A 506 18.08 0.34 10.61
CA TRP A 506 16.76 0.12 10.03
C TRP A 506 16.42 -1.38 9.93
N THR A 507 15.14 -1.68 9.74
CA THR A 507 14.63 -2.98 9.26
C THR A 507 13.41 -2.74 8.39
N THR A 508 13.20 -3.59 7.40
CA THR A 508 11.97 -3.53 6.60
C THR A 508 10.84 -4.28 7.30
N ILE A 509 9.61 -3.86 7.02
CA ILE A 509 8.38 -4.49 7.51
C ILE A 509 7.52 -4.79 6.30
N ILE A 510 7.23 -6.07 6.10
CA ILE A 510 6.22 -6.54 5.14
C ILE A 510 4.90 -6.63 5.89
N ASN A 511 3.85 -6.03 5.33
CA ASN A 511 2.51 -6.11 5.89
C ASN A 511 1.46 -6.31 4.80
N SER A 512 0.30 -6.83 5.19
CA SER A 512 -0.89 -6.85 4.36
C SER A 512 -2.08 -6.16 5.01
N HIS A 513 -2.97 -5.65 4.17
CA HIS A 513 -4.22 -5.06 4.61
C HIS A 513 -5.30 -5.14 3.53
N THR A 514 -6.55 -5.06 3.97
CA THR A 514 -7.71 -4.95 3.07
C THR A 514 -8.37 -3.59 3.22
N ILE A 515 -9.13 -3.16 2.21
CA ILE A 515 -9.92 -1.93 2.26
C ILE A 515 -11.37 -2.30 2.57
N SER A 516 -11.97 -1.60 3.54
CA SER A 516 -13.40 -1.77 3.84
C SER A 516 -14.05 -0.45 4.29
N ASP A 517 -15.37 -0.45 4.43
CA ASP A 517 -16.10 0.69 4.97
C ASP A 517 -15.66 1.06 6.40
N ILE A 518 -15.03 0.12 7.11
CA ILE A 518 -14.60 0.30 8.50
C ILE A 518 -13.18 -0.26 8.63
N GLY A 519 -12.16 0.56 8.36
CA GLY A 519 -10.75 0.20 8.58
C GLY A 519 -10.42 0.00 10.06
N THR A 520 -9.44 -0.85 10.37
CA THR A 520 -8.87 -0.98 11.71
C THR A 520 -8.06 0.28 12.00
N GLY A 521 -8.56 1.16 12.86
CA GLY A 521 -7.87 2.40 13.24
C GLY A 521 -8.77 3.61 13.44
N GLY A 522 -10.09 3.48 13.23
CA GLY A 522 -11.01 4.52 13.68
C GLY A 522 -10.89 4.60 15.19
N GLN A 523 -10.92 5.80 15.78
CA GLN A 523 -11.14 5.89 17.22
C GLN A 523 -12.51 5.27 17.50
N PHE A 524 -12.49 4.06 18.06
CA PHE A 524 -13.65 3.42 18.61
C PHE A 524 -13.60 3.63 20.10
N THR A 525 -14.72 4.02 20.68
CA THR A 525 -14.87 3.95 22.12
C THR A 525 -15.33 2.53 22.44
N LEU A 526 -14.49 1.80 23.18
CA LEU A 526 -14.87 0.51 23.76
C LEU A 526 -15.63 0.79 25.04
N PHE A 527 -16.78 0.14 25.18
CA PHE A 527 -17.61 0.18 26.36
C PHE A 527 -17.60 -1.19 27.01
N PRO A 528 -16.98 -1.35 28.20
CA PRO A 528 -17.14 -2.56 28.97
C PRO A 528 -18.58 -2.63 29.51
N PRO A 529 -19.07 -3.83 29.87
CA PRO A 529 -20.38 -3.95 30.51
C PRO A 529 -20.34 -3.31 31.90
N LEU A 530 -21.31 -2.43 32.17
CA LEU A 530 -21.54 -1.82 33.48
C LEU A 530 -21.94 -2.86 34.52
N THR A 531 -22.77 -3.84 34.12
CA THR A 531 -23.11 -4.98 34.96
C THR A 531 -23.14 -6.25 34.11
N ALA A 532 -22.75 -7.35 34.74
CA ALA A 532 -22.89 -8.69 34.19
C ALA A 532 -23.63 -9.55 35.21
N SER A 533 -24.66 -10.27 34.75
CA SER A 533 -25.47 -11.14 35.59
C SER A 533 -25.91 -12.38 34.82
N ILE A 534 -26.31 -13.41 35.55
CA ILE A 534 -26.95 -14.59 34.95
C ILE A 534 -28.35 -14.15 34.49
N TYR A 535 -28.63 -14.31 33.18
CA TYR A 535 -29.93 -13.95 32.63
C TYR A 535 -30.97 -15.02 33.00
N GLN A 536 -32.00 -14.60 33.74
CA GLN A 536 -33.10 -15.46 34.14
C GLN A 536 -34.27 -15.29 33.16
N ASP A 537 -34.66 -16.37 32.49
CA ASP A 537 -35.90 -16.41 31.70
C ASP A 537 -37.10 -16.35 32.69
N PRO A 538 -38.23 -15.71 32.37
CA PRO A 538 -39.42 -15.56 33.25
C PRO A 538 -40.04 -16.85 33.83
N TYR A 539 -39.43 -18.03 33.68
CA TYR A 539 -39.94 -19.33 34.12
C TYR A 539 -39.12 -20.03 35.22
N SER A 540 -38.15 -19.39 35.89
CA SER A 540 -37.36 -20.01 36.99
C SER A 540 -37.32 -19.19 38.30
N ASN A 541 -37.52 -19.88 39.45
CA ASN A 541 -37.52 -19.35 40.84
C ASN A 541 -36.07 -19.06 41.35
N PRO A 542 -35.83 -18.12 42.29
CA PRO A 542 -34.62 -17.31 42.36
C PRO A 542 -33.56 -17.85 43.33
N SER A 543 -32.29 -17.68 42.98
CA SER A 543 -31.25 -17.23 43.92
C SER A 543 -29.91 -16.90 43.23
N VAL A 544 -29.33 -15.75 43.63
CA VAL A 544 -27.89 -15.40 43.67
C VAL A 544 -27.28 -14.44 42.62
N GLN A 545 -26.78 -13.34 43.19
CA GLN A 545 -25.71 -12.35 42.88
C GLN A 545 -25.33 -12.01 41.43
N GLY A 546 -25.63 -10.76 41.04
CA GLY A 546 -24.93 -10.07 39.95
C GLY A 546 -23.57 -9.53 40.42
N ILE A 547 -22.60 -9.48 39.51
CA ILE A 547 -21.31 -8.83 39.73
C ILE A 547 -21.50 -7.35 39.32
N ASN A 548 -21.33 -6.44 40.27
CA ASN A 548 -21.40 -5.00 40.01
C ASN A 548 -19.98 -4.51 39.68
N LEU A 549 -19.71 -4.23 38.40
CA LEU A 549 -18.40 -3.78 37.92
C LEU A 549 -18.44 -2.25 37.86
N GLN A 550 -18.25 -1.57 39.00
CA GLN A 550 -18.20 -0.11 39.01
C GLN A 550 -16.91 0.37 38.35
N GLY A 551 -16.98 0.82 37.10
CA GLY A 551 -15.87 1.47 36.39
C GLY A 551 -16.36 2.26 35.19
N GLY A 552 -15.87 3.50 35.03
CA GLY A 552 -16.15 4.34 33.86
C GLY A 552 -15.32 3.93 32.63
N PRO A 553 -15.30 4.75 31.56
CA PRO A 553 -14.59 4.47 30.30
C PRO A 553 -13.07 4.20 30.40
N GLY A 554 -12.46 4.33 31.59
CA GLY A 554 -11.05 4.08 31.86
C GLY A 554 -10.68 2.65 32.31
N ASP A 555 -11.65 1.75 32.51
CA ASP A 555 -11.41 0.44 33.16
C ASP A 555 -11.41 -0.79 32.22
N VAL A 556 -11.27 -0.59 30.89
CA VAL A 556 -11.25 -1.70 29.91
C VAL A 556 -10.13 -2.73 30.22
N ALA A 557 -8.95 -2.25 30.64
CA ALA A 557 -7.80 -3.10 30.99
C ALA A 557 -7.97 -3.92 32.28
N ASN A 558 -8.92 -3.56 33.14
CA ASN A 558 -9.23 -4.30 34.38
C ASN A 558 -10.30 -5.38 34.17
N SER A 559 -10.87 -5.46 32.97
CA SER A 559 -12.04 -6.27 32.62
C SER A 559 -11.68 -7.50 31.76
N ASP A 560 -10.58 -7.42 31.01
CA ASP A 560 -10.05 -8.50 30.18
C ASP A 560 -9.68 -9.74 31.02
N ASN A 561 -10.09 -10.94 30.57
CA ASN A 561 -10.01 -12.24 31.26
C ASN A 561 -10.92 -12.43 32.50
N ILE A 562 -11.87 -11.52 32.78
CA ILE A 562 -12.89 -11.76 33.80
C ILE A 562 -14.02 -12.61 33.23
N ASN A 563 -13.96 -13.91 33.50
CA ASN A 563 -14.93 -14.87 32.97
C ASN A 563 -16.20 -14.97 33.82
N LEU A 564 -17.36 -14.67 33.22
CA LEU A 564 -18.67 -15.05 33.75
C LEU A 564 -18.96 -16.50 33.37
N THR A 565 -18.92 -17.39 34.36
CA THR A 565 -19.15 -18.83 34.17
C THR A 565 -20.54 -19.22 34.66
N ILE A 566 -21.35 -19.83 33.78
CA ILE A 566 -22.78 -20.05 33.96
C ILE A 566 -23.09 -21.53 33.70
N GLY A 567 -23.55 -22.25 34.72
CA GLY A 567 -24.06 -23.61 34.55
C GLY A 567 -25.41 -23.61 33.83
N SER A 568 -25.63 -24.57 32.94
CA SER A 568 -26.90 -24.70 32.23
C SER A 568 -28.02 -25.20 33.15
N VAL A 569 -29.23 -24.70 32.93
CA VAL A 569 -30.46 -25.17 33.55
C VAL A 569 -31.33 -25.86 32.51
N PHE A 570 -32.02 -26.91 32.92
CA PHE A 570 -32.96 -27.60 32.04
C PHE A 570 -34.27 -26.81 31.92
N MET A 571 -34.65 -26.48 30.68
CA MET A 571 -35.89 -25.80 30.35
C MET A 571 -36.81 -26.75 29.57
N PRO A 572 -38.03 -27.02 30.08
CA PRO A 572 -39.02 -27.83 29.36
C PRO A 572 -39.26 -27.32 27.93
N GLY A 573 -39.18 -28.22 26.95
CA GLY A 573 -39.39 -27.92 25.52
C GLY A 573 -38.20 -27.28 24.80
N LEU A 574 -37.20 -26.76 25.52
CA LEU A 574 -36.02 -26.10 24.96
C LEU A 574 -34.72 -26.90 25.15
N GLY A 575 -34.57 -27.65 26.23
CA GLY A 575 -33.34 -28.39 26.56
C GLY A 575 -32.49 -27.71 27.61
N GLN A 576 -31.17 -27.92 27.60
CA GLN A 576 -30.27 -27.25 28.54
C GLN A 576 -29.96 -25.84 28.03
N VAL A 577 -30.06 -24.85 28.90
CA VAL A 577 -29.88 -23.43 28.55
C VAL A 577 -28.98 -22.75 29.58
N ALA A 578 -28.02 -21.97 29.11
CA ALA A 578 -27.22 -21.06 29.94
C ALA A 578 -27.24 -19.67 29.29
N ALA A 579 -27.40 -18.61 30.07
CA ALA A 579 -27.45 -17.26 29.51
C ALA A 579 -26.86 -16.20 30.45
N GLY A 580 -26.09 -15.28 29.89
CA GLY A 580 -25.56 -14.09 30.56
C GLY A 580 -26.26 -12.83 30.04
N HIS A 581 -26.52 -11.88 30.94
CA HIS A 581 -27.06 -10.54 30.65
C HIS A 581 -26.03 -9.50 31.00
N PHE A 582 -25.80 -8.61 30.04
CA PHE A 582 -24.86 -7.51 30.11
C PHE A 582 -25.60 -6.21 29.87
N THR A 583 -25.36 -5.23 30.74
CA THR A 583 -25.85 -3.85 30.56
C THR A 583 -24.68 -2.94 30.24
N TYR A 584 -24.87 -2.03 29.30
CA TYR A 584 -23.85 -1.06 28.89
C TYR A 584 -24.39 0.36 29.04
N ASP A 585 -23.48 1.29 29.29
CA ASP A 585 -23.73 2.72 29.15
C ASP A 585 -22.78 3.28 28.08
N LEU A 586 -23.34 3.77 26.98
CA LEU A 586 -22.59 4.23 25.81
C LEU A 586 -22.24 5.72 25.87
N GLU A 587 -21.97 6.28 27.06
CA GLU A 587 -21.71 7.71 27.36
C GLU A 587 -21.30 8.58 26.14
N GLY A 588 -21.99 9.71 25.89
CA GLY A 588 -21.55 10.71 24.89
C GLY A 588 -22.65 11.34 24.03
N ASN A 589 -22.24 12.07 22.97
CA ASN A 589 -23.15 12.70 22.01
C ASN A 589 -23.70 11.65 21.02
N LEU A 590 -24.68 10.90 21.48
CA LEU A 590 -25.30 9.78 20.78
C LEU A 590 -26.03 10.15 19.47
N SER A 591 -26.18 11.44 19.16
CA SER A 591 -26.75 11.92 17.90
C SER A 591 -25.82 11.74 16.70
N ALA A 592 -24.51 11.56 16.96
CA ALA A 592 -23.50 11.35 15.94
C ALA A 592 -23.15 9.85 15.74
N LEU A 593 -23.66 8.94 16.60
CA LEU A 593 -23.41 7.50 16.53
C LEU A 593 -23.74 6.90 15.15
N THR A 594 -22.69 6.47 14.44
CA THR A 594 -22.79 5.92 13.07
C THR A 594 -22.84 4.40 13.03
N THR A 595 -22.12 3.72 13.94
CA THR A 595 -22.04 2.24 14.01
C THR A 595 -21.90 1.75 15.45
N LEU A 596 -22.46 0.57 15.73
CA LEU A 596 -22.36 -0.13 17.01
C LEU A 596 -22.12 -1.63 16.76
N ARG A 597 -21.09 -2.18 17.38
CA ARG A 597 -20.70 -3.60 17.28
C ARG A 597 -20.64 -4.24 18.66
N VAL A 598 -20.97 -5.52 18.74
CA VAL A 598 -20.80 -6.35 19.93
C VAL A 598 -19.69 -7.36 19.65
N ASN A 599 -18.63 -7.32 20.45
CA ASN A 599 -17.56 -8.31 20.43
C ASN A 599 -17.80 -9.31 21.55
N LEU A 600 -17.85 -10.59 21.19
CA LEU A 600 -18.14 -11.68 22.12
C LEU A 600 -17.00 -12.67 22.15
N GLU A 601 -16.57 -13.07 23.34
CA GLU A 601 -15.71 -14.22 23.56
C GLU A 601 -16.45 -15.22 24.46
N ALA A 602 -16.78 -16.39 23.90
CA ALA A 602 -17.63 -17.37 24.59
C ALA A 602 -17.19 -18.82 24.33
N ASN A 603 -17.23 -19.64 25.37
CA ASN A 603 -16.92 -21.07 25.33
C ASN A 603 -18.10 -21.90 25.87
N ALA A 604 -18.54 -22.92 25.12
CA ALA A 604 -19.63 -23.82 25.55
C ALA A 604 -19.55 -25.19 24.84
N LEU A 605 -20.35 -26.16 25.25
CA LEU A 605 -20.34 -27.51 24.66
C LEU A 605 -20.64 -27.46 23.15
N SER A 606 -19.91 -28.22 22.34
CA SER A 606 -19.94 -28.15 20.85
C SER A 606 -21.29 -28.46 20.20
N THR A 607 -22.25 -29.00 20.96
CA THR A 607 -23.62 -29.25 20.49
C THR A 607 -24.58 -28.08 20.75
N CYS A 608 -24.12 -27.03 21.43
CA CYS A 608 -24.90 -25.82 21.71
C CYS A 608 -24.93 -24.87 20.50
N THR A 609 -26.03 -24.13 20.37
CA THR A 609 -26.09 -22.92 19.54
C THR A 609 -26.08 -21.70 20.45
N ILE A 610 -25.22 -20.73 20.16
CA ILE A 610 -25.16 -19.44 20.85
C ILE A 610 -26.01 -18.43 20.08
N PHE A 611 -26.83 -17.69 20.81
CA PHE A 611 -27.66 -16.58 20.33
C PHE A 611 -27.18 -15.30 21.00
N VAL A 612 -26.94 -14.27 20.19
CA VAL A 612 -26.70 -12.89 20.65
C VAL A 612 -28.02 -12.17 20.50
N MET A 613 -28.60 -11.78 21.64
CA MET A 613 -29.86 -11.06 21.70
C MET A 613 -29.63 -9.65 22.21
N VAL A 614 -30.28 -8.67 21.58
CA VAL A 614 -30.24 -7.28 22.01
C VAL A 614 -31.66 -6.78 22.21
N LYS A 615 -31.88 -6.03 23.29
CA LYS A 615 -33.19 -5.49 23.59
C LYS A 615 -33.47 -4.30 22.66
N ASN A 616 -34.57 -4.36 21.94
CA ASN A 616 -35.10 -3.22 21.23
C ASN A 616 -35.77 -2.30 22.26
N GLN A 617 -35.15 -1.16 22.55
CA GLN A 617 -35.59 -0.22 23.58
C GLN A 617 -36.85 0.56 23.20
N ILE A 618 -37.26 0.52 21.92
CA ILE A 618 -38.53 1.12 21.46
C ILE A 618 -39.70 0.17 21.75
N THR A 619 -39.55 -1.11 21.42
CA THR A 619 -40.62 -2.12 21.55
C THR A 619 -40.59 -2.90 22.87
N GLY A 620 -39.47 -2.82 23.61
CA GLY A 620 -39.20 -3.61 24.80
C GLY A 620 -38.89 -5.09 24.55
N LYS A 621 -38.83 -5.53 23.28
CA LYS A 621 -38.65 -6.94 22.91
C LYS A 621 -37.18 -7.30 22.69
N TRP A 622 -36.82 -8.55 22.99
CA TRP A 622 -35.50 -9.10 22.66
C TRP A 622 -35.44 -9.55 21.20
N HIS A 623 -34.40 -9.15 20.49
CA HIS A 623 -34.16 -9.54 19.11
C HIS A 623 -32.87 -10.36 19.03
N SER A 624 -32.94 -11.55 18.44
CA SER A 624 -31.74 -12.31 18.07
C SER A 624 -31.08 -11.65 16.86
N VAL A 625 -29.92 -11.04 17.07
CA VAL A 625 -29.14 -10.36 16.02
C VAL A 625 -28.10 -11.28 15.39
N LYS A 626 -27.73 -12.38 16.06
CA LYS A 626 -26.83 -13.41 15.53
C LYS A 626 -27.08 -14.75 16.21
N ALA A 627 -26.94 -15.84 15.46
CA ALA A 627 -26.86 -17.20 16.00
C ALA A 627 -25.69 -17.97 15.35
N PHE A 628 -24.99 -18.82 16.11
CA PHE A 628 -23.84 -19.60 15.63
C PHE A 628 -23.54 -20.81 16.52
N PRO A 629 -22.88 -21.87 16.02
CA PRO A 629 -22.53 -23.03 16.84
C PRO A 629 -21.46 -22.70 17.90
N ALA A 630 -21.57 -23.28 19.09
CA ALA A 630 -20.59 -23.12 20.17
C ALA A 630 -19.30 -23.92 19.91
N LYS A 631 -18.17 -23.44 20.47
CA LYS A 631 -16.89 -24.16 20.45
C LYS A 631 -16.56 -24.75 21.83
N PRO A 632 -16.11 -26.01 21.91
CA PRO A 632 -15.83 -26.70 23.17
C PRO A 632 -14.56 -26.21 23.88
N THR A 633 -13.61 -25.59 23.17
CA THR A 633 -12.36 -25.04 23.71
C THR A 633 -11.85 -23.85 22.89
N GLY A 634 -11.32 -22.83 23.56
CA GLY A 634 -10.62 -21.67 22.98
C GLY A 634 -11.53 -20.47 22.66
N ASN A 635 -11.10 -19.26 23.04
CA ASN A 635 -11.86 -18.01 22.88
C ASN A 635 -12.39 -17.87 21.44
N ALA A 636 -13.70 -18.05 21.29
CA ALA A 636 -14.38 -17.85 20.02
C ALA A 636 -14.78 -16.37 19.92
N GLN A 637 -13.86 -15.53 19.45
CA GLN A 637 -14.20 -14.13 19.16
C GLN A 637 -15.22 -14.07 18.02
N VAL A 638 -16.39 -13.48 18.28
CA VAL A 638 -17.45 -13.31 17.29
C VAL A 638 -17.87 -11.84 17.26
N LEU A 639 -17.74 -11.23 16.09
CA LEU A 639 -18.17 -9.85 15.86
C LEU A 639 -19.62 -9.83 15.34
N VAL A 640 -20.46 -9.02 15.99
CA VAL A 640 -21.86 -8.81 15.59
C VAL A 640 -22.10 -7.34 15.27
N THR A 641 -22.63 -7.06 14.09
CA THR A 641 -23.07 -5.71 13.70
C THR A 641 -24.57 -5.58 13.92
N LEU A 642 -25.00 -4.51 14.59
CA LEU A 642 -26.42 -4.29 14.85
C LEU A 642 -27.12 -3.66 13.63
N PRO A 643 -28.36 -4.08 13.31
CA PRO A 643 -29.14 -3.48 12.24
C PRO A 643 -29.50 -2.02 12.52
N ALA A 644 -29.45 -1.15 11.51
CA ALA A 644 -29.98 0.21 11.61
C ALA A 644 -31.52 0.21 11.75
N PRO A 645 -32.12 1.24 12.37
CA PRO A 645 -31.46 2.38 13.01
C PRO A 645 -30.89 2.03 14.39
N LEU A 646 -29.71 2.53 14.73
CA LEU A 646 -29.02 2.19 15.99
C LEU A 646 -29.74 2.72 17.24
N SER A 647 -30.55 3.77 17.08
CA SER A 647 -31.37 4.34 18.15
C SER A 647 -32.36 3.35 18.76
N GLN A 648 -32.71 2.26 18.05
CA GLN A 648 -33.64 1.27 18.59
C GLN A 648 -33.02 0.34 19.63
N TRP A 649 -31.68 0.25 19.70
CA TRP A 649 -30.98 -0.71 20.56
C TRP A 649 -30.53 -0.11 21.90
N ARG A 650 -30.73 1.20 22.08
CA ARG A 650 -30.30 1.94 23.27
C ARG A 650 -31.37 2.94 23.70
N THR A 651 -31.32 3.36 24.96
CA THR A 651 -32.13 4.48 25.44
C THR A 651 -31.56 5.82 24.95
N SER A 652 -32.30 6.91 25.15
CA SER A 652 -31.82 8.27 24.91
C SER A 652 -30.61 8.62 25.79
N SER A 653 -30.48 8.01 26.97
CA SER A 653 -29.35 8.18 27.88
C SER A 653 -28.13 7.32 27.54
N GLY A 654 -28.22 6.39 26.57
CA GLY A 654 -27.11 5.53 26.17
C GLY A 654 -27.14 4.11 26.72
N ALA A 655 -28.14 3.75 27.53
CA ALA A 655 -28.25 2.43 28.13
C ALA A 655 -28.62 1.35 27.09
N MET A 656 -27.92 0.22 27.11
CA MET A 656 -28.13 -0.91 26.20
C MET A 656 -28.09 -2.25 26.94
N ASP A 657 -28.89 -3.20 26.50
CA ASP A 657 -29.00 -4.54 27.09
C ASP A 657 -28.68 -5.64 26.06
N VAL A 658 -27.76 -6.53 26.41
CA VAL A 658 -27.35 -7.68 25.60
C VAL A 658 -27.50 -8.97 26.40
N VAL A 659 -28.06 -10.00 25.77
CA VAL A 659 -28.13 -11.36 26.32
C VAL A 659 -27.41 -12.31 25.39
N ILE A 660 -26.47 -13.07 25.95
CA ILE A 660 -25.82 -14.18 25.27
C ILE A 660 -26.44 -15.46 25.81
N ARG A 661 -27.08 -16.25 24.94
CA ARG A 661 -27.81 -17.46 25.31
C ARG A 661 -27.24 -18.66 24.56
N ALA A 662 -26.76 -19.66 25.28
CA ALA A 662 -26.41 -20.96 24.72
C ALA A 662 -27.56 -21.94 24.95
N VAL A 663 -27.94 -22.70 23.91
CA VAL A 663 -29.01 -23.70 23.97
C VAL A 663 -28.49 -25.03 23.44
N ASN A 664 -28.61 -26.09 24.25
CA ASN A 664 -28.43 -27.48 23.84
C ASN A 664 -29.81 -28.15 23.75
N PRO A 665 -30.40 -28.27 22.54
CA PRO A 665 -31.79 -28.61 22.39
C PRO A 665 -32.10 -30.09 22.64
N ILE A 666 -33.35 -30.37 23.03
CA ILE A 666 -33.88 -31.74 23.09
C ILE A 666 -33.95 -32.29 21.66
N ARG A 667 -33.25 -33.40 21.38
CA ARG A 667 -33.28 -34.05 20.06
C ARG A 667 -34.41 -35.08 20.02
N SER A 668 -35.48 -34.76 19.29
CA SER A 668 -36.77 -35.46 19.28
C SER A 668 -36.75 -36.92 18.79
N ARG A 669 -35.67 -37.40 18.16
CA ARG A 669 -35.62 -38.77 17.62
C ARG A 669 -35.17 -39.85 18.62
N LEU A 670 -34.65 -39.49 19.80
CA LEU A 670 -34.07 -40.47 20.74
C LEU A 670 -34.45 -40.28 22.22
N PHE A 671 -35.28 -39.29 22.58
CA PHE A 671 -35.57 -38.91 23.99
C PHE A 671 -34.32 -38.75 24.86
N VAL A 672 -33.17 -38.45 24.26
CA VAL A 672 -31.92 -38.23 24.99
C VAL A 672 -31.97 -36.83 25.58
N MET A 673 -31.97 -36.77 26.91
CA MET A 673 -31.82 -35.51 27.65
C MET A 673 -30.46 -34.88 27.28
N PRO A 674 -30.43 -33.61 26.84
CA PRO A 674 -29.18 -32.94 26.54
C PRO A 674 -28.31 -32.86 27.79
N LEU A 675 -27.01 -33.14 27.63
CA LEU A 675 -26.05 -33.01 28.72
C LEU A 675 -26.00 -31.56 29.21
N ALA A 676 -25.95 -31.41 30.54
CA ALA A 676 -25.67 -30.13 31.17
C ALA A 676 -24.29 -29.64 30.71
N PHE A 677 -24.14 -28.33 30.59
CA PHE A 677 -22.90 -27.70 30.16
C PHE A 677 -22.65 -26.42 30.95
N THR A 678 -21.44 -25.91 30.84
CA THR A 678 -21.06 -24.61 31.38
C THR A 678 -20.77 -23.67 30.23
N LEU A 679 -21.33 -22.47 30.29
CA LEU A 679 -21.03 -21.35 29.40
C LEU A 679 -20.05 -20.43 30.12
N SER A 680 -18.87 -20.24 29.56
CA SER A 680 -17.91 -19.23 30.04
C SER A 680 -17.89 -18.08 29.05
N LEU A 681 -18.22 -16.88 29.53
CA LEU A 681 -18.23 -15.64 28.75
C LEU A 681 -17.10 -14.75 29.27
N ASP A 682 -16.16 -14.39 28.41
CA ASP A 682 -15.33 -13.22 28.69
C ASP A 682 -16.19 -11.96 28.54
N LEU A 683 -15.77 -10.86 29.16
CA LEU A 683 -16.59 -9.65 29.17
C LEU A 683 -16.87 -9.17 27.74
N VAL A 684 -18.14 -9.23 27.38
CA VAL A 684 -18.65 -8.85 26.07
C VAL A 684 -18.49 -7.35 25.91
N GLU A 685 -17.76 -6.90 24.90
CA GLU A 685 -17.51 -5.47 24.68
C GLU A 685 -18.49 -4.88 23.66
N VAL A 686 -18.87 -3.63 23.87
CA VAL A 686 -19.57 -2.85 22.84
C VAL A 686 -18.63 -1.80 22.26
N GLN A 687 -18.48 -1.83 20.94
CA GLN A 687 -17.65 -0.89 20.20
C GLN A 687 -18.56 0.13 19.51
N ALA A 688 -18.46 1.40 19.90
CA ALA A 688 -19.24 2.47 19.30
C ALA A 688 -18.36 3.45 18.53
N ARG A 689 -18.93 3.99 17.44
CA ARG A 689 -18.31 5.04 16.65
C ARG A 689 -19.23 6.24 16.52
N PHE A 690 -18.89 7.31 17.24
CA PHE A 690 -19.60 8.59 17.27
C PHE A 690 -19.24 9.49 16.09
#